data_AF-A0A349GYI6-F1
#
_entry.id   AF-A0A349GYI6-F1
#
_cell.length_a   1.000
_cell.length_b   1.000
_cell.length_c   1.000
_cell.angle_alpha   90.00
_cell.angle_beta   90.00
_cell.angle_gamma   90.00
#
_symmetry.space_group_name_H-M   'P 1'
#
loop_
_entity.id
_entity.type
_entity.pdbx_description
1 polymer ?
#
loop_
_entity_poly.entity_id
_entity_poly.type
_entity_poly.pdbx_seq_one_letter_code
_entity_poly.pdbx_strand_id
1 'polypeptide(L)'
;MIPLRQVAMRLRRQISTYPWRFARVGGVDQVVLRQGEDIARLPELDQKLWMVLCMPTRGIALNPRTCEILDTDKDGFIRPPEILAAVAWCVSVFNDLGCLLEPSDQVQLDAIKDPQILAGARRILKNLGKPDAAAITLSDVTSQEQIFANTRFNGDGVVPAPSADTPAVAEAIECMVSLLGGTKDRSGKMGIDQGTLSQFMRDAKATLEWRQRGASDPAVFPLPHEATLDAFAAVQAVRPKVDDFFARCQVSAFDDRARAAMNGDASVYASYAGKVLSPGASEMLGLPLALVVPEGSLPLEQGLNPAWGDAIRRLREKAIVLLLKSSDASLGAADWTRLLAMLAAHEVWQAARPGTPVMQLDELRLASLLKPEITDAIQALIQRDAELKDENSQIEKLEKMIRFQRDLYEVLTNYVNFSDFYGQTYAIFQAGSLYLDARACHLCIDVADPAKHAAMAGLSNAYLAYCDIRRLGTQRTIVAVITDGDAQNLSVGRNGVFYDRGGLDWSATITRIVSNPISVREAFWMPYRKLVRLIEDQIAKRAQAAEDASMVRMNTTASVIATADQVRATTPMPAPKKIELGTIALIGTAIGGMSALVGGFLQVLFGLGYWLPLGVLGIILLISGPSMLLAAIKLKQRNLGPVLDANGWAINTRARMNPAFGAALTELAHLPPGSRRMFADPYARRSPWWRVASLLIALAVVIAAVWCTRHKQDKPAVQPVAASESSAPA
;
A
#
# COMPACT_ATOMS: atom_id res chain seq x y z
N MET A 1 -10.30 -33.99 -44.81
CA MET A 1 -10.24 -33.30 -43.50
C MET A 1 -8.87 -32.68 -43.35
N ILE A 2 -8.76 -31.39 -43.67
CA ILE A 2 -7.55 -30.58 -43.54
C ILE A 2 -7.53 -30.08 -42.08
N PRO A 3 -6.40 -30.16 -41.34
CA PRO A 3 -6.42 -29.89 -39.91
C PRO A 3 -6.62 -28.39 -39.66
N LEU A 4 -7.63 -28.08 -38.86
CA LEU A 4 -8.06 -26.74 -38.38
C LEU A 4 -6.93 -25.89 -37.76
N ARG A 5 -5.74 -26.45 -37.52
CA ARG A 5 -4.56 -25.71 -37.05
C ARG A 5 -3.96 -24.75 -38.09
N GLN A 6 -4.17 -24.96 -39.39
CA GLN A 6 -3.68 -24.02 -40.42
C GLN A 6 -4.67 -22.87 -40.72
N VAL A 7 -5.92 -22.97 -40.25
CA VAL A 7 -6.92 -21.92 -40.41
C VAL A 7 -6.81 -20.87 -39.29
N ALA A 8 -6.41 -21.27 -38.08
CA ALA A 8 -6.22 -20.35 -36.95
C ALA A 8 -4.96 -19.47 -37.06
N MET A 9 -3.88 -19.92 -37.72
CA MET A 9 -2.70 -19.08 -38.01
C MET A 9 -2.87 -18.17 -39.23
N ARG A 10 -3.96 -18.31 -39.98
CA ARG A 10 -4.32 -17.46 -41.14
C ARG A 10 -5.31 -16.34 -40.81
N LEU A 11 -5.58 -16.09 -39.53
CA LEU A 11 -6.28 -14.88 -39.10
C LEU A 11 -5.31 -13.68 -39.16
N ARG A 12 -5.29 -13.07 -40.35
CA ARG A 12 -4.94 -11.66 -40.62
C ARG A 12 -3.66 -11.17 -39.95
N ARG A 13 -2.51 -11.56 -40.52
CA ARG A 13 -1.45 -10.56 -40.72
C ARG A 13 -1.93 -9.68 -41.89
N GLN A 14 -2.87 -8.77 -41.61
CA GLN A 14 -3.05 -7.62 -42.50
C GLN A 14 -1.68 -6.96 -42.52
N ILE A 15 -1.00 -7.03 -43.67
CA ILE A 15 0.16 -6.19 -43.89
C ILE A 15 -0.43 -4.78 -43.91
N SER A 16 -0.41 -4.13 -42.74
CA SER A 16 -0.79 -2.74 -42.57
C SER A 16 -0.03 -1.94 -43.61
N THR A 17 -0.74 -1.40 -44.61
CA THR A 17 -0.19 -0.50 -45.61
C THR A 17 0.02 0.90 -45.05
N TYR A 18 -0.37 1.14 -43.78
CA TYR A 18 -0.15 2.39 -43.10
C TYR A 18 1.36 2.67 -42.95
N PRO A 19 1.86 3.84 -43.43
CA PRO A 19 3.27 4.18 -43.41
C PRO A 19 3.72 4.64 -42.01
N TRP A 20 3.80 3.70 -41.07
CA TRP A 20 4.26 3.95 -39.71
C TRP A 20 5.64 4.63 -39.68
N ARG A 21 5.76 5.67 -38.87
CA ARG A 21 7.02 6.37 -38.65
C ARG A 21 7.67 5.87 -37.37
N PHE A 22 8.95 5.56 -37.44
CA PHE A 22 9.74 5.16 -36.29
C PHE A 22 10.89 6.16 -36.06
N ALA A 23 11.13 6.48 -34.79
CA ALA A 23 12.29 7.24 -34.35
C ALA A 23 13.18 6.34 -33.50
N ARG A 24 14.50 6.43 -33.70
CA ARG A 24 15.45 5.70 -32.87
C ARG A 24 15.81 6.55 -31.66
N VAL A 25 15.31 6.16 -30.50
CA VAL A 25 15.52 6.87 -29.22
C VAL A 25 16.00 5.87 -28.18
N GLY A 26 17.03 6.22 -27.41
CA GLY A 26 17.66 5.28 -26.46
C GLY A 26 18.32 4.05 -27.12
N GLY A 27 18.41 4.00 -28.45
CA GLY A 27 18.90 2.82 -29.19
C GLY A 27 17.85 1.74 -29.43
N VAL A 28 16.56 2.08 -29.30
CA VAL A 28 15.41 1.26 -29.70
C VAL A 28 14.58 2.04 -30.71
N ASP A 29 13.97 1.34 -31.65
CA ASP A 29 13.09 1.96 -32.65
C ASP A 29 11.67 2.05 -32.06
N GLN A 30 11.19 3.29 -31.88
CA GLN A 30 9.91 3.61 -31.25
C GLN A 30 8.96 4.19 -32.27
N VAL A 31 7.68 3.79 -32.23
CA VAL A 31 6.65 4.38 -33.10
C VAL A 31 6.42 5.84 -32.72
N VAL A 32 6.21 6.69 -33.72
CA VAL A 32 5.93 8.12 -33.51
C VAL A 32 4.44 8.36 -33.72
N LEU A 33 3.76 8.86 -32.70
CA LEU A 33 2.36 9.30 -32.77
C LEU A 33 2.36 10.82 -32.96
N ARG A 34 1.98 11.30 -34.15
CA ARG A 34 1.98 12.73 -34.50
C ARG A 34 0.67 13.21 -35.11
N GLN A 35 -0.22 12.31 -35.49
CA GLN A 35 -1.51 12.63 -36.09
C GLN A 35 -2.60 11.73 -35.51
N GLY A 36 -3.86 12.17 -35.61
CA GLY A 36 -5.02 11.39 -35.15
C GLY A 36 -5.12 10.01 -35.83
N GLU A 37 -4.69 9.90 -37.09
CA GLU A 37 -4.67 8.63 -37.83
C GLU A 37 -3.69 7.62 -37.22
N ASP A 38 -2.55 8.07 -36.66
CA ASP A 38 -1.61 7.18 -35.96
C ASP A 38 -2.27 6.54 -34.73
N ILE A 39 -3.15 7.28 -34.04
CA ILE A 39 -3.93 6.79 -32.89
C ILE A 39 -5.03 5.85 -33.38
N ALA A 40 -5.79 6.24 -34.41
CA ALA A 40 -6.89 5.44 -34.95
C ALA A 40 -6.43 4.05 -35.43
N ARG A 41 -5.23 3.99 -36.04
CA ARG A 41 -4.63 2.78 -36.61
C ARG A 41 -3.81 1.97 -35.61
N LEU A 42 -3.72 2.39 -34.35
CA LEU A 42 -2.98 1.67 -33.31
C LEU A 42 -3.29 0.16 -33.21
N PRO A 43 -4.52 -0.34 -33.45
CA PRO A 43 -4.80 -1.79 -33.49
C PRO A 43 -4.01 -2.57 -34.56
N GLU A 44 -3.52 -1.90 -35.61
CA GLU A 44 -2.73 -2.50 -36.70
C GLU A 44 -1.24 -2.62 -36.34
N LEU A 45 -0.77 -1.91 -35.30
CA LEU A 45 0.62 -1.95 -34.84
C LEU A 45 0.90 -3.23 -34.03
N ASP A 46 1.95 -3.97 -34.39
CA ASP A 46 2.38 -5.16 -33.64
C ASP A 46 2.71 -4.77 -32.19
N GLN A 47 2.02 -5.37 -31.22
CA GLN A 47 2.18 -5.10 -29.79
C GLN A 47 3.61 -5.37 -29.29
N LYS A 48 4.41 -6.17 -30.01
CA LYS A 48 5.84 -6.35 -29.70
C LYS A 48 6.66 -5.06 -29.83
N LEU A 49 6.15 -4.08 -30.57
CA LEU A 49 6.77 -2.78 -30.76
C LEU A 49 6.36 -1.76 -29.67
N TRP A 50 5.45 -2.12 -28.77
CA TRP A 50 5.02 -1.25 -27.68
C TRP A 50 6.02 -1.30 -26.53
N MET A 51 6.25 -0.17 -25.87
CA MET A 51 7.15 -0.09 -24.70
C MET A 51 6.59 -0.84 -23.49
N VAL A 52 5.29 -0.76 -23.26
CA VAL A 52 4.59 -1.31 -22.09
C VAL A 52 3.46 -2.24 -22.51
N LEU A 53 3.30 -3.34 -21.76
CA LEU A 53 2.19 -4.29 -21.89
C LEU A 53 1.30 -4.38 -20.64
N CYS A 54 1.69 -3.70 -19.56
CA CYS A 54 0.89 -3.58 -18.35
C CYS A 54 1.34 -2.34 -17.58
N MET A 55 0.41 -1.50 -17.17
CA MET A 55 0.66 -0.29 -16.39
C MET A 55 -0.23 -0.28 -15.14
N PRO A 56 0.29 -0.07 -13.93
CA PRO A 56 -0.54 0.02 -12.72
C PRO A 56 -1.38 1.30 -12.72
N THR A 57 -2.56 1.27 -12.08
CA THR A 57 -3.42 2.46 -11.89
C THR A 57 -3.00 3.35 -10.72
N ARG A 58 -2.07 2.89 -9.88
CA ARG A 58 -1.59 3.57 -8.66
C ARG A 58 -0.10 3.83 -8.73
N GLY A 59 0.37 4.87 -8.03
CA GLY A 59 1.78 5.26 -8.01
C GLY A 59 2.25 5.87 -9.35
N ILE A 60 1.30 6.40 -10.13
CA ILE A 60 1.55 7.11 -11.38
C ILE A 60 0.91 8.50 -11.30
N ALA A 61 1.51 9.44 -12.00
CA ALA A 61 1.07 10.83 -12.09
C ALA A 61 -0.01 11.02 -13.16
N LEU A 62 -1.07 10.22 -13.08
CA LEU A 62 -2.26 10.33 -13.94
C LEU A 62 -3.49 10.60 -13.06
N ASN A 63 -4.52 11.23 -13.62
CA ASN A 63 -5.77 11.46 -12.89
C ASN A 63 -6.40 10.10 -12.49
N PRO A 64 -6.66 9.84 -11.19
CA PRO A 64 -7.18 8.55 -10.73
C PRO A 64 -8.49 8.14 -11.41
N ARG A 65 -9.36 9.11 -11.68
CA ARG A 65 -10.64 8.86 -12.34
C ARG A 65 -10.46 8.43 -13.80
N THR A 66 -9.43 8.92 -14.48
CA THR A 66 -9.10 8.47 -15.84
C THR A 66 -8.55 7.04 -15.81
N CYS A 67 -7.73 6.69 -14.81
CA CYS A 67 -7.29 5.31 -14.60
C CYS A 67 -8.49 4.36 -14.39
N GLU A 68 -9.46 4.73 -13.55
CA GLU A 68 -10.68 3.94 -13.31
C GLU A 68 -11.53 3.74 -14.57
N ILE A 69 -11.53 4.70 -15.49
CA ILE A 69 -12.28 4.61 -16.75
C ILE A 69 -11.56 3.70 -17.76
N LEU A 70 -10.22 3.66 -17.71
CA LEU A 70 -9.40 2.79 -18.55
C LEU A 70 -9.37 1.35 -18.05
N ASP A 71 -9.32 1.16 -16.72
CA ASP A 71 -9.35 -0.14 -16.03
C ASP A 71 -10.79 -0.70 -16.01
N THR A 72 -11.14 -1.40 -17.08
CA THR A 72 -12.51 -1.87 -17.32
C THR A 72 -12.88 -3.09 -16.50
N ASP A 73 -11.90 -3.92 -16.14
CA ASP A 73 -12.10 -5.13 -15.32
C ASP A 73 -11.83 -4.90 -13.82
N LYS A 74 -11.33 -3.72 -13.45
CA LYS A 74 -11.03 -3.27 -12.08
C LYS A 74 -9.95 -4.13 -11.42
N ASP A 75 -9.02 -4.69 -12.20
CA ASP A 75 -7.89 -5.48 -11.67
C ASP A 75 -6.75 -4.59 -11.12
N GLY A 76 -6.83 -3.26 -11.32
CA GLY A 76 -5.83 -2.30 -10.90
C GLY A 76 -4.68 -2.09 -11.89
N PHE A 77 -4.78 -2.66 -13.08
CA PHE A 77 -3.81 -2.56 -14.16
C PHE A 77 -4.47 -2.22 -15.49
N ILE A 78 -3.75 -1.48 -16.33
CA ILE A 78 -4.18 -1.11 -17.67
C ILE A 78 -3.36 -1.94 -18.67
N ARG A 79 -4.06 -2.67 -19.54
CA ARG A 79 -3.47 -3.60 -20.54
C ARG A 79 -3.77 -3.18 -21.98
N PRO A 80 -3.09 -3.75 -22.99
CA PRO A 80 -3.31 -3.38 -24.39
C PRO A 80 -4.76 -3.48 -24.87
N PRO A 81 -5.57 -4.50 -24.50
CA PRO A 81 -6.98 -4.54 -24.90
C PRO A 81 -7.79 -3.32 -24.46
N GLU A 82 -7.50 -2.77 -23.30
CA GLU A 82 -8.21 -1.63 -22.73
C GLU A 82 -7.79 -0.32 -23.39
N ILE A 83 -6.50 -0.17 -23.69
CA ILE A 83 -5.99 0.94 -24.52
C ILE A 83 -6.64 0.90 -25.91
N LEU A 84 -6.68 -0.28 -26.53
CA LEU A 84 -7.31 -0.45 -27.84
C LEU A 84 -8.82 -0.19 -27.79
N ALA A 85 -9.49 -0.59 -26.71
CA ALA A 85 -10.91 -0.28 -26.50
C ALA A 85 -11.15 1.23 -26.31
N ALA A 86 -10.28 1.92 -25.57
CA ALA A 86 -10.33 3.37 -25.39
C ALA A 86 -10.15 4.10 -26.74
N VAL A 87 -9.17 3.67 -27.54
CA VAL A 87 -8.95 4.19 -28.90
C VAL A 87 -10.14 3.92 -29.81
N ALA A 88 -10.66 2.69 -29.85
CA ALA A 88 -11.83 2.34 -30.65
C ALA A 88 -13.06 3.16 -30.26
N TRP A 89 -13.24 3.40 -28.96
CA TRP A 89 -14.29 4.28 -28.46
C TRP A 89 -14.08 5.72 -28.93
N CYS A 90 -12.86 6.28 -28.85
CA CYS A 90 -12.56 7.62 -29.37
C CYS A 90 -12.88 7.76 -30.87
N VAL A 91 -12.53 6.76 -31.69
CA VAL A 91 -12.87 6.72 -33.12
C VAL A 91 -14.39 6.75 -33.37
N SER A 92 -15.18 6.20 -32.44
CA SER A 92 -16.64 6.21 -32.54
C SER A 92 -17.27 7.55 -32.16
N VAL A 93 -16.65 8.32 -31.25
CA VAL A 93 -17.27 9.53 -30.65
C VAL A 93 -16.68 10.86 -31.14
N PHE A 94 -15.44 10.88 -31.63
CA PHE A 94 -14.81 12.09 -32.18
C PHE A 94 -14.89 12.13 -33.72
N ASN A 95 -15.04 13.33 -34.28
CA ASN A 95 -14.94 13.57 -35.72
C ASN A 95 -13.49 13.45 -36.22
N ASP A 96 -12.53 13.97 -35.44
CA ASP A 96 -11.10 13.89 -35.69
C ASP A 96 -10.35 13.59 -34.39
N LEU A 97 -9.50 12.56 -34.37
CA LEU A 97 -8.65 12.24 -33.21
C LEU A 97 -7.45 13.18 -33.09
N GLY A 98 -7.24 14.08 -34.06
CA GLY A 98 -6.28 15.17 -34.00
C GLY A 98 -6.41 16.00 -32.71
N CYS A 99 -7.64 16.18 -32.22
CA CYS A 99 -7.92 16.90 -30.97
C CYS A 99 -7.32 16.25 -29.72
N LEU A 100 -7.00 14.95 -29.74
CA LEU A 100 -6.37 14.27 -28.60
C LEU A 100 -4.90 14.68 -28.41
N LEU A 101 -4.23 15.13 -29.48
CA LEU A 101 -2.83 15.53 -29.41
C LEU A 101 -2.64 16.86 -28.65
N GLU A 102 -3.72 17.60 -28.43
CA GLU A 102 -3.76 18.84 -27.67
C GLU A 102 -4.59 18.62 -26.39
N PRO A 103 -3.94 18.22 -25.27
CA PRO A 103 -4.60 18.05 -23.98
C PRO A 103 -5.45 19.26 -23.60
N SER A 104 -6.74 19.05 -23.39
CA SER A 104 -7.69 20.11 -23.02
C SER A 104 -8.75 19.57 -22.05
N ASP A 105 -9.07 20.37 -21.03
CA ASP A 105 -10.22 20.13 -20.12
C ASP A 105 -11.58 20.49 -20.77
N GLN A 106 -11.60 20.80 -22.07
CA GLN A 106 -12.80 21.20 -22.81
C GLN A 106 -12.88 20.51 -24.17
N VAL A 107 -14.09 20.09 -24.53
CA VAL A 107 -14.44 19.48 -25.83
C VAL A 107 -15.34 20.45 -26.59
N GLN A 108 -14.98 20.78 -27.83
CA GLN A 108 -15.83 21.58 -28.73
C GLN A 108 -17.03 20.75 -29.21
N LEU A 109 -18.22 21.35 -29.28
CA LEU A 109 -19.44 20.63 -29.66
C LEU A 109 -19.41 20.13 -31.12
N ASP A 110 -18.65 20.77 -32.00
CA ASP A 110 -18.45 20.38 -33.40
C ASP A 110 -17.47 19.20 -33.56
N ALA A 111 -16.62 18.94 -32.56
CA ALA A 111 -15.71 17.80 -32.53
C ALA A 111 -16.44 16.48 -32.21
N ILE A 112 -17.67 16.55 -31.68
CA ILE A 112 -18.48 15.39 -31.28
C ILE A 112 -19.18 14.79 -32.50
N LYS A 113 -18.92 13.51 -32.77
CA LYS A 113 -19.51 12.73 -33.85
C LYS A 113 -20.81 12.04 -33.45
N ASP A 114 -20.88 11.53 -32.22
CA ASP A 114 -22.05 10.79 -31.72
C ASP A 114 -23.22 11.77 -31.43
N PRO A 115 -24.36 11.66 -32.13
CA PRO A 115 -25.49 12.56 -31.94
C PRO A 115 -26.10 12.47 -30.54
N GLN A 116 -26.01 11.31 -29.86
CA GLN A 116 -26.53 11.15 -28.50
C GLN A 116 -25.67 11.92 -27.49
N ILE A 117 -24.34 11.83 -27.61
CA ILE A 117 -23.41 12.57 -26.74
C ILE A 117 -23.53 14.08 -26.98
N LEU A 118 -23.67 14.50 -28.24
CA LEU A 118 -23.87 15.91 -28.60
C LEU A 118 -25.18 16.47 -28.03
N ALA A 119 -26.28 15.70 -28.09
CA ALA A 119 -27.55 16.08 -27.48
C ALA A 119 -27.43 16.18 -25.94
N GLY A 120 -26.74 15.24 -25.30
CA GLY A 120 -26.44 15.27 -23.87
C GLY A 120 -25.63 16.50 -23.47
N ALA A 121 -24.58 16.84 -24.22
CA ALA A 121 -23.75 18.02 -23.97
C ALA A 121 -24.56 19.33 -24.05
N ARG A 122 -25.38 19.51 -25.09
CA ARG A 122 -26.27 20.69 -25.22
C ARG A 122 -27.29 20.79 -24.07
N ARG A 123 -27.78 19.65 -23.59
CA ARG A 123 -28.72 19.61 -22.46
C ARG A 123 -28.06 20.01 -21.14
N ILE A 124 -26.86 19.50 -20.85
CA ILE A 124 -26.10 19.90 -19.65
C ILE A 124 -25.83 21.41 -19.68
N LEU A 125 -25.38 21.92 -20.82
CA LEU A 125 -25.15 23.37 -21.00
C LEU A 125 -26.42 24.19 -20.79
N LYS A 126 -27.59 23.72 -21.28
CA LYS A 126 -28.89 24.35 -21.01
C LYS A 126 -29.26 24.33 -19.53
N ASN A 127 -29.07 23.20 -18.84
CA ASN A 127 -29.37 23.06 -17.42
C ASN A 127 -28.47 23.96 -16.54
N LEU A 128 -27.22 24.16 -16.96
CA LEU A 128 -26.26 25.08 -16.33
C LEU A 128 -26.48 26.56 -16.71
N GLY A 129 -27.49 26.87 -17.52
CA GLY A 129 -27.80 28.25 -17.95
C GLY A 129 -26.85 28.82 -19.01
N LYS A 130 -26.10 27.98 -19.74
CA LYS A 130 -25.13 28.35 -20.79
C LYS A 130 -25.51 27.79 -22.18
N PRO A 131 -26.72 28.06 -22.71
CA PRO A 131 -27.19 27.42 -23.94
C PRO A 131 -26.36 27.74 -25.20
N ASP A 132 -25.69 28.89 -25.23
CA ASP A 132 -24.91 29.38 -26.38
C ASP A 132 -23.42 29.01 -26.33
N ALA A 133 -23.01 28.19 -25.36
CA ALA A 133 -21.61 27.77 -25.24
C ALA A 133 -21.20 26.82 -26.40
N ALA A 134 -20.06 27.11 -27.03
CA ALA A 134 -19.52 26.31 -28.13
C ALA A 134 -18.74 25.06 -27.68
N ALA A 135 -18.35 25.01 -26.40
CA ALA A 135 -17.60 23.92 -25.80
C ALA A 135 -18.19 23.53 -24.45
N ILE A 136 -17.97 22.27 -24.06
CA ILE A 136 -18.28 21.78 -22.72
C ILE A 136 -16.99 21.45 -21.98
N THR A 137 -16.95 21.80 -20.70
CA THR A 137 -15.75 21.65 -19.85
C THR A 137 -15.90 20.51 -18.84
N LEU A 138 -14.78 20.01 -18.31
CA LEU A 138 -14.81 18.95 -17.29
C LEU A 138 -15.54 19.40 -16.01
N SER A 139 -15.44 20.66 -15.62
CA SER A 139 -16.16 21.20 -14.45
C SER A 139 -17.68 21.22 -14.65
N ASP A 140 -18.15 21.43 -15.89
CA ASP A 140 -19.57 21.39 -16.23
C ASP A 140 -20.17 19.98 -16.06
N VAL A 141 -19.38 18.92 -16.25
CA VAL A 141 -19.86 17.52 -16.17
C VAL A 141 -19.63 16.89 -14.79
N THR A 142 -18.59 17.33 -14.07
CA THR A 142 -18.27 16.81 -12.73
C THR A 142 -19.17 17.36 -11.63
N SER A 143 -19.82 18.50 -11.84
CA SER A 143 -20.70 19.15 -10.86
C SER A 143 -22.10 18.52 -10.83
N GLN A 144 -22.20 17.21 -10.60
CA GLN A 144 -23.47 16.46 -10.65
C GLN A 144 -24.56 17.09 -9.76
N GLU A 145 -24.22 17.49 -8.53
CA GLU A 145 -25.18 18.14 -7.62
C GLU A 145 -25.73 19.45 -8.24
N GLN A 146 -24.93 20.23 -8.97
CA GLN A 146 -25.40 21.46 -9.63
C GLN A 146 -26.20 21.17 -10.91
N ILE A 147 -25.81 20.15 -11.68
CA ILE A 147 -26.54 19.69 -12.87
C ILE A 147 -27.96 19.22 -12.49
N PHE A 148 -28.09 18.61 -11.31
CA PHE A 148 -29.32 17.97 -10.84
C PHE A 148 -30.07 18.71 -9.72
N ALA A 149 -29.54 19.81 -9.18
CA ALA A 149 -30.15 20.55 -8.05
C ALA A 149 -31.61 20.96 -8.31
N ASN A 150 -31.93 21.30 -9.56
CA ASN A 150 -33.24 21.79 -9.99
C ASN A 150 -34.01 20.76 -10.83
N THR A 151 -33.48 19.53 -10.97
CA THR A 151 -34.08 18.50 -11.82
C THR A 151 -34.92 17.58 -10.96
N ARG A 152 -36.19 17.44 -11.30
CA ARG A 152 -37.15 16.65 -10.51
C ARG A 152 -36.87 15.15 -10.53
N PHE A 153 -36.37 14.67 -11.68
CA PHE A 153 -35.96 13.30 -11.91
C PHE A 153 -34.54 13.32 -12.47
N ASN A 154 -33.66 12.51 -11.92
CA ASN A 154 -32.24 12.47 -12.25
C ASN A 154 -31.74 11.06 -12.58
N GLY A 155 -32.62 10.06 -12.63
CA GLY A 155 -32.39 8.72 -13.16
C GLY A 155 -31.43 7.84 -12.39
N ASP A 156 -31.34 7.99 -11.06
CA ASP A 156 -30.64 7.08 -10.17
C ASP A 156 -31.57 6.07 -9.45
N GLY A 157 -32.89 6.20 -9.64
CA GLY A 157 -33.91 5.38 -9.00
C GLY A 157 -34.15 5.72 -7.53
N VAL A 158 -33.64 6.86 -7.05
CA VAL A 158 -33.81 7.38 -5.69
C VAL A 158 -34.73 8.59 -5.74
N VAL A 159 -35.83 8.55 -5.00
CA VAL A 159 -36.82 9.64 -5.01
C VAL A 159 -36.78 10.39 -3.69
N PRO A 160 -36.33 11.66 -3.66
CA PRO A 160 -36.42 12.51 -2.49
C PRO A 160 -37.83 13.11 -2.34
N ALA A 161 -38.20 13.54 -1.14
CA ALA A 161 -39.53 14.08 -0.85
C ALA A 161 -39.99 15.24 -1.78
N PRO A 162 -39.12 16.18 -2.20
CA PRO A 162 -39.50 17.26 -3.13
C PRO A 162 -39.90 16.78 -4.53
N SER A 163 -39.59 15.54 -4.91
CA SER A 163 -39.98 14.98 -6.21
C SER A 163 -41.42 14.44 -6.21
N ALA A 164 -42.08 14.37 -5.06
CA ALA A 164 -43.46 13.90 -4.92
C ALA A 164 -44.48 14.84 -5.59
N ASP A 165 -45.54 14.25 -6.18
CA ASP A 165 -46.65 15.00 -6.78
C ASP A 165 -47.61 15.58 -5.73
N THR A 166 -47.69 14.96 -4.54
CA THR A 166 -48.63 15.35 -3.48
C THR A 166 -47.93 15.47 -2.12
N PRO A 167 -48.41 16.35 -1.23
CA PRO A 167 -47.85 16.48 0.13
C PRO A 167 -47.89 15.16 0.92
N ALA A 168 -48.96 14.37 0.75
CA ALA A 168 -49.10 13.08 1.42
C ALA A 168 -48.01 12.08 1.02
N VAL A 169 -47.59 12.07 -0.24
CA VAL A 169 -46.48 11.22 -0.73
C VAL A 169 -45.13 11.75 -0.24
N ALA A 170 -44.94 13.08 -0.20
CA ALA A 170 -43.72 13.69 0.35
C ALA A 170 -43.53 13.31 1.83
N GLU A 171 -44.57 13.46 2.65
CA GLU A 171 -44.55 13.08 4.08
C GLU A 171 -44.30 11.57 4.27
N ALA A 172 -44.84 10.73 3.39
CA ALA A 172 -44.58 9.30 3.42
C ALA A 172 -43.10 8.98 3.15
N ILE A 173 -42.49 9.64 2.16
CA ILE A 173 -41.06 9.50 1.85
C ILE A 173 -40.20 9.96 3.05
N GLU A 174 -40.49 11.12 3.64
CA GLU A 174 -39.74 11.62 4.81
C GLU A 174 -39.84 10.68 6.01
N CYS A 175 -41.05 10.16 6.26
CA CYS A 175 -41.29 9.17 7.30
C CYS A 175 -40.45 7.90 7.07
N MET A 176 -40.44 7.36 5.85
CA MET A 176 -39.63 6.18 5.51
C MET A 176 -38.13 6.44 5.66
N VAL A 177 -37.63 7.59 5.19
CA VAL A 177 -36.22 7.99 5.31
C VAL A 177 -35.79 8.12 6.78
N SER A 178 -36.64 8.69 7.64
CA SER A 178 -36.34 8.83 9.08
C SER A 178 -36.29 7.50 9.83
N LEU A 179 -37.05 6.49 9.40
CA LEU A 179 -37.15 5.19 10.07
C LEU A 179 -36.10 4.17 9.60
N LEU A 180 -35.89 4.07 8.28
CA LEU A 180 -35.02 3.05 7.68
C LEU A 180 -33.66 3.59 7.24
N GLY A 181 -33.49 4.91 7.26
CA GLY A 181 -32.42 5.59 6.54
C GLY A 181 -32.79 5.80 5.07
N GLY A 182 -32.25 6.85 4.47
CA GLY A 182 -32.39 7.12 3.05
C GLY A 182 -31.10 6.84 2.28
N THR A 183 -31.22 6.75 0.96
CA THR A 183 -30.08 6.79 0.05
C THR A 183 -29.88 8.22 -0.42
N LYS A 184 -28.61 8.66 -0.52
CA LYS A 184 -28.29 9.99 -1.05
C LYS A 184 -28.55 9.99 -2.56
N ASP A 185 -29.55 10.76 -2.97
CA ASP A 185 -29.89 11.08 -4.35
C ASP A 185 -28.77 11.90 -5.01
N ARG A 186 -28.65 11.86 -6.33
CA ARG A 186 -27.65 12.66 -7.08
C ARG A 186 -27.83 14.19 -6.94
N SER A 187 -29.01 14.67 -6.55
CA SER A 187 -29.20 16.08 -6.16
C SER A 187 -28.59 16.43 -4.79
N GLY A 188 -28.13 15.42 -4.06
CA GLY A 188 -27.57 15.55 -2.72
C GLY A 188 -28.56 15.33 -1.58
N LYS A 189 -29.86 15.18 -1.88
CA LYS A 189 -30.94 15.00 -0.91
C LYS A 189 -31.09 13.53 -0.49
N MET A 190 -31.67 13.27 0.67
CA MET A 190 -31.98 11.90 1.09
C MET A 190 -33.33 11.48 0.49
N GLY A 191 -33.37 10.31 -0.14
CA GLY A 191 -34.57 9.74 -0.73
C GLY A 191 -34.69 8.25 -0.48
N ILE A 192 -35.70 7.64 -1.09
CA ILE A 192 -35.95 6.20 -1.02
C ILE A 192 -35.79 5.56 -2.40
N ASP A 193 -35.24 4.35 -2.41
CA ASP A 193 -35.15 3.49 -3.58
C ASP A 193 -36.15 2.32 -3.49
N GLN A 194 -36.19 1.48 -4.54
CA GLN A 194 -37.07 0.31 -4.58
C GLN A 194 -36.79 -0.67 -3.42
N GLY A 195 -35.53 -0.78 -2.98
CA GLY A 195 -35.14 -1.66 -1.88
C GLY A 195 -35.73 -1.20 -0.55
N THR A 196 -35.59 0.09 -0.25
CA THR A 196 -36.10 0.75 0.96
C THR A 196 -37.62 0.70 1.01
N LEU A 197 -38.31 0.98 -0.10
CA LEU A 197 -39.76 0.85 -0.21
C LEU A 197 -40.22 -0.59 0.07
N SER A 198 -39.57 -1.58 -0.55
CA SER A 198 -39.91 -2.99 -0.38
C SER A 198 -39.63 -3.49 1.05
N GLN A 199 -38.58 -2.98 1.69
CA GLN A 199 -38.30 -3.25 3.10
C GLN A 199 -39.38 -2.66 4.00
N PHE A 200 -39.73 -1.38 3.80
CA PHE A 200 -40.79 -0.73 4.57
C PHE A 200 -42.11 -1.49 4.47
N MET A 201 -42.53 -1.87 3.26
CA MET A 201 -43.78 -2.60 3.05
C MET A 201 -43.79 -3.96 3.76
N ARG A 202 -42.67 -4.70 3.71
CA ARG A 202 -42.54 -5.98 4.42
C ARG A 202 -42.60 -5.79 5.93
N ASP A 203 -41.85 -4.83 6.47
CA ASP A 203 -41.75 -4.57 7.90
C ASP A 203 -43.07 -4.04 8.48
N ALA A 204 -43.74 -3.14 7.75
CA ALA A 204 -45.05 -2.60 8.12
C ALA A 204 -46.14 -3.69 8.10
N LYS A 205 -46.15 -4.54 7.06
CA LYS A 205 -47.09 -5.67 6.97
C LYS A 205 -46.88 -6.68 8.10
N ALA A 206 -45.63 -7.08 8.35
CA ALA A 206 -45.29 -8.00 9.45
C ALA A 206 -45.71 -7.41 10.81
N THR A 207 -45.55 -6.11 11.00
CA THR A 207 -45.97 -5.39 12.22
C THR A 207 -47.48 -5.43 12.40
N LEU A 208 -48.25 -5.11 11.34
CA LEU A 208 -49.71 -5.16 11.39
C LEU A 208 -50.24 -6.59 11.61
N GLU A 209 -49.68 -7.58 10.92
CA GLU A 209 -50.06 -8.99 11.10
C GLU A 209 -49.77 -9.49 12.52
N TRP A 210 -48.64 -9.08 13.11
CA TRP A 210 -48.30 -9.39 14.50
C TRP A 210 -49.29 -8.74 15.49
N ARG A 211 -49.63 -7.46 15.30
CA ARG A 211 -50.63 -6.75 16.13
C ARG A 211 -52.02 -7.38 16.01
N GLN A 212 -52.44 -7.66 14.77
CA GLN A 212 -53.73 -8.29 14.49
C GLN A 212 -53.84 -9.67 15.14
N ARG A 213 -52.79 -10.51 15.04
CA ARG A 213 -52.78 -11.83 15.69
C ARG A 213 -52.95 -11.71 17.20
N GLY A 214 -52.32 -10.71 17.82
CA GLY A 214 -52.52 -10.41 19.23
C GLY A 214 -53.95 -10.00 19.55
N ALA A 215 -54.58 -9.15 18.73
CA ALA A 215 -55.95 -8.70 18.97
C ALA A 215 -57.02 -9.77 18.67
N SER A 216 -56.77 -10.67 17.71
CA SER A 216 -57.78 -11.59 17.19
C SER A 216 -57.81 -12.96 17.86
N ASP A 217 -56.68 -13.42 18.41
CA ASP A 217 -56.55 -14.76 18.98
C ASP A 217 -56.73 -14.72 20.51
N PRO A 218 -57.87 -15.20 21.06
CA PRO A 218 -58.10 -15.23 22.49
C PRO A 218 -57.11 -16.13 23.25
N ALA A 219 -56.42 -17.05 22.56
CA ALA A 219 -55.39 -17.88 23.18
C ALA A 219 -54.10 -17.09 23.46
N VAL A 220 -53.83 -16.00 22.70
CA VAL A 220 -52.69 -15.10 22.95
C VAL A 220 -52.94 -14.25 24.20
N PHE A 221 -54.18 -13.83 24.44
CA PHE A 221 -54.57 -13.10 25.65
C PHE A 221 -55.68 -13.83 26.41
N PRO A 222 -55.35 -14.88 27.19
CA PRO A 222 -56.33 -15.64 27.99
C PRO A 222 -56.98 -14.80 29.12
N LEU A 223 -56.38 -13.66 29.46
CA LEU A 223 -56.90 -12.64 30.39
C LEU A 223 -56.93 -11.28 29.69
N PRO A 224 -57.56 -10.23 30.27
CA PRO A 224 -57.41 -8.86 29.78
C PRO A 224 -55.94 -8.51 29.54
N HIS A 225 -55.66 -7.66 28.54
CA HIS A 225 -54.32 -7.43 28.00
C HIS A 225 -53.23 -7.24 29.08
N GLU A 226 -53.42 -6.30 30.00
CA GLU A 226 -52.48 -6.03 31.10
C GLU A 226 -52.33 -7.21 32.06
N ALA A 227 -53.43 -7.92 32.36
CA ALA A 227 -53.42 -9.07 33.25
C ALA A 227 -52.69 -10.28 32.64
N THR A 228 -52.77 -10.48 31.33
CA THR A 228 -51.97 -11.51 30.64
C THR A 228 -50.48 -11.18 30.69
N LEU A 229 -50.11 -9.91 30.46
CA LEU A 229 -48.72 -9.46 30.53
C LEU A 229 -48.14 -9.65 31.94
N ASP A 230 -48.90 -9.26 32.97
CA ASP A 230 -48.55 -9.48 34.37
C ASP A 230 -48.39 -10.98 34.70
N ALA A 231 -49.33 -11.82 34.24
CA ALA A 231 -49.29 -13.26 34.46
C ALA A 231 -48.07 -13.89 33.79
N PHE A 232 -47.79 -13.53 32.54
CA PHE A 232 -46.64 -14.03 31.79
C PHE A 232 -45.32 -13.58 32.42
N ALA A 233 -45.20 -12.32 32.84
CA ALA A 233 -44.01 -11.81 33.53
C ALA A 233 -43.79 -12.54 34.87
N ALA A 234 -44.86 -12.78 35.64
CA ALA A 234 -44.78 -13.51 36.90
C ALA A 234 -44.34 -14.97 36.70
N VAL A 235 -44.83 -15.64 35.66
CA VAL A 235 -44.42 -17.00 35.30
C VAL A 235 -42.95 -17.04 34.86
N GLN A 236 -42.53 -16.16 33.95
CA GLN A 236 -41.15 -16.13 33.45
C GLN A 236 -40.13 -15.84 34.57
N ALA A 237 -40.48 -15.00 35.55
CA ALA A 237 -39.60 -14.68 36.66
C ALA A 237 -39.23 -15.89 37.54
N VAL A 238 -40.13 -16.86 37.70
CA VAL A 238 -39.96 -18.01 38.60
C VAL A 238 -39.77 -19.33 37.87
N ARG A 239 -40.06 -19.40 36.56
CA ARG A 239 -40.06 -20.62 35.76
C ARG A 239 -38.82 -21.50 35.93
N PRO A 240 -37.58 -20.98 35.83
CA PRO A 240 -36.38 -21.81 35.99
C PRO A 240 -36.30 -22.51 37.36
N LYS A 241 -36.77 -21.85 38.42
CA LYS A 241 -36.72 -22.37 39.79
C LYS A 241 -37.87 -23.31 40.11
N VAL A 242 -39.05 -23.06 39.53
CA VAL A 242 -40.20 -23.96 39.67
C VAL A 242 -39.94 -25.26 38.90
N ASP A 243 -39.37 -25.18 37.71
CA ASP A 243 -38.93 -26.33 36.92
C ASP A 243 -37.84 -27.14 37.66
N ASP A 244 -36.82 -26.48 38.23
CA ASP A 244 -35.79 -27.10 39.07
C ASP A 244 -36.40 -27.79 40.31
N PHE A 245 -37.37 -27.15 40.99
CA PHE A 245 -38.04 -27.74 42.14
C PHE A 245 -38.75 -29.05 41.78
N PHE A 246 -39.58 -29.05 40.73
CA PHE A 246 -40.28 -30.28 40.33
C PHE A 246 -39.32 -31.36 39.82
N ALA A 247 -38.24 -30.99 39.12
CA ALA A 247 -37.21 -31.94 38.71
C ALA A 247 -36.54 -32.59 39.94
N ARG A 248 -36.20 -31.82 40.97
CA ARG A 248 -35.66 -32.34 42.24
C ARG A 248 -36.65 -33.26 42.97
N CYS A 249 -37.94 -32.92 42.99
CA CYS A 249 -38.98 -33.76 43.57
C CYS A 249 -39.06 -35.11 42.85
N GLN A 250 -38.99 -35.13 41.52
CA GLN A 250 -38.98 -36.35 40.72
C GLN A 250 -37.73 -37.21 40.99
N VAL A 251 -36.55 -36.60 41.07
CA VAL A 251 -35.31 -37.32 41.44
C VAL A 251 -35.42 -37.90 42.86
N SER A 252 -36.02 -37.16 43.80
CA SER A 252 -36.25 -37.65 45.17
C SER A 252 -37.31 -38.75 45.26
N ALA A 253 -38.22 -38.86 44.29
CA ALA A 253 -39.19 -39.96 44.20
C ALA A 253 -38.60 -41.19 43.51
N PHE A 254 -37.61 -40.99 42.63
CA PHE A 254 -36.93 -42.06 41.92
C PHE A 254 -35.93 -42.84 42.80
N ASP A 255 -35.13 -42.12 43.60
CA ASP A 255 -34.17 -42.73 44.55
C ASP A 255 -34.19 -41.99 45.89
N ASP A 256 -34.59 -42.69 46.96
CA ASP A 256 -34.61 -42.17 48.33
C ASP A 256 -33.24 -41.64 48.78
N ARG A 257 -32.14 -42.21 48.27
CA ARG A 257 -30.77 -41.78 48.60
C ARG A 257 -30.47 -40.36 48.13
N ALA A 258 -31.14 -39.91 47.06
CA ALA A 258 -30.94 -38.58 46.50
C ALA A 258 -31.67 -37.48 47.29
N ARG A 259 -32.67 -37.82 48.12
CA ARG A 259 -33.56 -36.85 48.82
C ARG A 259 -32.80 -35.83 49.67
N ALA A 260 -31.81 -36.28 50.44
CA ALA A 260 -30.99 -35.39 51.28
C ALA A 260 -30.14 -34.43 50.43
N ALA A 261 -29.53 -34.94 49.35
CA ALA A 261 -28.72 -34.14 48.45
C ALA A 261 -29.53 -33.08 47.68
N MET A 262 -30.79 -33.39 47.31
CA MET A 262 -31.65 -32.46 46.57
C MET A 262 -32.09 -31.23 47.39
N ASN A 263 -32.11 -31.34 48.71
CA ASN A 263 -32.44 -30.25 49.65
C ASN A 263 -31.23 -29.41 50.11
N GLY A 264 -30.01 -29.81 49.69
CA GLY A 264 -28.76 -29.21 50.12
C GLY A 264 -28.20 -29.84 51.39
N ASP A 265 -26.88 -30.06 51.40
CA ASP A 265 -26.17 -30.63 52.54
C ASP A 265 -26.09 -29.64 53.72
N ALA A 266 -26.00 -30.14 54.95
CA ALA A 266 -25.87 -29.32 56.16
C ALA A 266 -24.65 -28.38 56.11
N SER A 267 -23.60 -28.77 55.40
CA SER A 267 -22.41 -27.95 55.15
C SER A 267 -22.71 -26.64 54.39
N VAL A 268 -23.75 -26.61 53.55
CA VAL A 268 -24.19 -25.39 52.84
C VAL A 268 -24.71 -24.36 53.83
N TYR A 269 -25.53 -24.77 54.79
CA TYR A 269 -26.05 -23.88 55.83
C TYR A 269 -24.96 -23.47 56.83
N ALA A 270 -24.01 -24.36 57.14
CA ALA A 270 -22.85 -24.02 57.97
C ALA A 270 -22.00 -22.91 57.32
N SER A 271 -21.87 -22.91 55.98
CA SER A 271 -21.16 -21.86 55.25
C SER A 271 -21.86 -20.48 55.30
N TYR A 272 -23.14 -20.45 55.69
CA TYR A 272 -23.95 -19.23 55.80
C TYR A 272 -24.02 -18.67 57.22
N ALA A 273 -23.63 -19.45 58.24
CA ALA A 273 -23.80 -19.11 59.65
C ALA A 273 -23.09 -17.80 60.08
N GLY A 274 -22.02 -17.39 59.38
CA GLY A 274 -21.29 -16.14 59.64
C GLY A 274 -21.73 -14.95 58.79
N LYS A 275 -22.73 -15.09 57.92
CA LYS A 275 -23.18 -14.06 56.98
C LYS A 275 -24.52 -13.45 57.42
N VAL A 276 -24.73 -12.17 57.07
CA VAL A 276 -26.03 -11.53 57.22
C VAL A 276 -26.95 -12.03 56.11
N LEU A 277 -27.97 -12.80 56.48
CA LEU A 277 -28.97 -13.31 55.53
C LEU A 277 -30.06 -12.26 55.30
N SER A 278 -30.34 -11.98 54.04
CA SER A 278 -31.45 -11.13 53.62
C SER A 278 -32.15 -11.78 52.42
N PRO A 279 -33.46 -11.55 52.22
CA PRO A 279 -34.20 -12.12 51.10
C PRO A 279 -33.55 -11.87 49.72
N GLY A 280 -32.79 -10.80 49.53
CA GLY A 280 -32.08 -10.51 48.27
C GLY A 280 -30.69 -11.14 48.12
N ALA A 281 -30.20 -11.87 49.13
CA ALA A 281 -28.84 -12.44 49.11
C ALA A 281 -28.71 -13.54 48.05
N SER A 282 -27.59 -13.56 47.32
CA SER A 282 -27.33 -14.56 46.26
C SER A 282 -27.30 -15.98 46.83
N GLU A 283 -26.86 -16.14 48.08
CA GLU A 283 -26.90 -17.39 48.83
C GLU A 283 -28.33 -17.91 49.01
N MET A 284 -29.29 -17.03 49.28
CA MET A 284 -30.70 -17.40 49.44
C MET A 284 -31.36 -17.66 48.09
N LEU A 285 -31.03 -16.90 47.04
CA LEU A 285 -31.55 -17.16 45.67
C LEU A 285 -31.14 -18.54 45.14
N GLY A 286 -29.94 -19.03 45.52
CA GLY A 286 -29.42 -20.33 45.12
C GLY A 286 -30.12 -21.54 45.75
N LEU A 287 -30.70 -21.39 46.94
CA LEU A 287 -31.40 -22.48 47.65
C LEU A 287 -32.69 -22.90 46.92
N PRO A 288 -33.17 -24.16 47.09
CA PRO A 288 -34.45 -24.62 46.56
C PRO A 288 -35.61 -23.68 46.93
N LEU A 289 -36.69 -23.66 46.12
CA LEU A 289 -37.86 -22.80 46.37
C LEU A 289 -38.60 -23.17 47.66
N ALA A 290 -38.66 -24.46 47.96
CA ALA A 290 -39.25 -25.04 49.14
C ALA A 290 -38.54 -26.37 49.43
N LEU A 291 -38.86 -27.00 50.57
CA LEU A 291 -38.37 -28.34 50.87
C LEU A 291 -38.85 -29.32 49.79
N VAL A 292 -37.91 -30.03 49.19
CA VAL A 292 -38.14 -31.05 48.16
C VAL A 292 -38.67 -32.31 48.84
N VAL A 293 -39.90 -32.69 48.49
CA VAL A 293 -40.59 -33.90 48.95
C VAL A 293 -41.04 -34.76 47.76
N PRO A 294 -41.07 -36.10 47.87
CA PRO A 294 -41.42 -36.99 46.76
C PRO A 294 -42.79 -36.73 46.15
N GLU A 295 -43.75 -36.27 46.96
CA GLU A 295 -45.13 -35.97 46.55
C GLU A 295 -45.20 -34.80 45.55
N GLY A 296 -44.15 -33.97 45.48
CA GLY A 296 -44.00 -32.95 44.44
C GLY A 296 -45.07 -31.85 44.47
N SER A 297 -45.33 -31.26 45.63
CA SER A 297 -46.25 -30.13 45.80
C SER A 297 -45.50 -28.88 46.25
N LEU A 298 -45.52 -27.82 45.43
CA LEU A 298 -44.86 -26.55 45.74
C LEU A 298 -45.76 -25.70 46.66
N PRO A 299 -45.38 -25.39 47.91
CA PRO A 299 -46.16 -24.48 48.73
C PRO A 299 -46.13 -23.05 48.17
N LEU A 300 -47.24 -22.32 48.29
CA LEU A 300 -47.41 -20.97 47.76
C LEU A 300 -47.47 -19.88 48.85
N GLU A 301 -47.59 -20.27 50.12
CA GLU A 301 -47.72 -19.33 51.26
C GLU A 301 -46.62 -19.50 52.31
N GLN A 302 -46.50 -20.70 52.90
CA GLN A 302 -45.58 -20.99 54.01
C GLN A 302 -44.53 -22.03 53.60
N GLY A 303 -43.35 -22.00 54.23
CA GLY A 303 -42.27 -22.95 53.91
C GLY A 303 -41.53 -22.65 52.60
N LEU A 304 -41.73 -21.45 52.06
CA LEU A 304 -40.99 -20.93 50.91
C LEU A 304 -39.65 -20.35 51.33
N ASN A 305 -38.70 -20.45 50.41
CA ASN A 305 -37.46 -19.69 50.47
C ASN A 305 -37.77 -18.18 50.49
N PRO A 306 -37.32 -17.44 51.53
CA PRO A 306 -37.67 -16.03 51.68
C PRO A 306 -37.26 -15.17 50.48
N ALA A 307 -36.23 -15.56 49.72
CA ALA A 307 -35.79 -14.85 48.52
C ALA A 307 -36.80 -14.87 47.36
N TRP A 308 -37.65 -15.89 47.33
CA TRP A 308 -38.63 -16.11 46.27
C TRP A 308 -40.07 -15.84 46.71
N GLY A 309 -40.30 -15.55 47.99
CA GLY A 309 -41.65 -15.37 48.55
C GLY A 309 -42.50 -14.35 47.81
N ASP A 310 -41.95 -13.17 47.48
CA ASP A 310 -42.68 -12.13 46.75
C ASP A 310 -42.92 -12.49 45.27
N ALA A 311 -42.00 -13.25 44.66
CA ALA A 311 -42.15 -13.71 43.28
C ALA A 311 -43.22 -14.81 43.17
N ILE A 312 -43.24 -15.76 44.13
CA ILE A 312 -44.26 -16.81 44.21
C ILE A 312 -45.63 -16.23 44.60
N ARG A 313 -45.67 -15.23 45.48
CA ARG A 313 -46.93 -14.50 45.77
C ARG A 313 -47.49 -13.84 44.51
N ARG A 314 -46.64 -13.16 43.73
CA ARG A 314 -47.04 -12.57 42.44
C ARG A 314 -47.47 -13.63 41.43
N LEU A 315 -46.78 -14.77 41.35
CA LEU A 315 -47.20 -15.91 40.53
C LEU A 315 -48.61 -16.37 40.94
N ARG A 316 -48.86 -16.51 42.24
CA ARG A 316 -50.16 -16.93 42.76
C ARG A 316 -51.27 -15.95 42.37
N GLU A 317 -51.08 -14.67 42.69
CA GLU A 317 -52.09 -13.62 42.48
C GLU A 317 -52.35 -13.35 41.00
N LYS A 318 -51.30 -13.29 40.18
CA LYS A 318 -51.39 -12.85 38.78
C LYS A 318 -51.60 -13.98 37.79
N ALA A 319 -51.13 -15.20 38.08
CA ALA A 319 -51.21 -16.32 37.16
C ALA A 319 -52.10 -17.46 37.69
N ILE A 320 -51.83 -18.02 38.87
CA ILE A 320 -52.54 -19.22 39.37
C ILE A 320 -54.02 -18.93 39.64
N VAL A 321 -54.32 -17.88 40.41
CA VAL A 321 -55.71 -17.53 40.76
C VAL A 321 -56.51 -17.12 39.53
N LEU A 322 -55.88 -16.41 38.58
CA LEU A 322 -56.60 -15.88 37.41
C LEU A 322 -56.75 -16.90 36.28
N LEU A 323 -55.71 -17.68 35.96
CA LEU A 323 -55.72 -18.64 34.85
C LEU A 323 -56.23 -20.03 35.28
N LEU A 324 -55.71 -20.58 36.38
CA LEU A 324 -56.12 -21.89 36.86
C LEU A 324 -57.40 -21.85 37.70
N LYS A 325 -57.82 -20.66 38.15
CA LYS A 325 -59.00 -20.45 39.02
C LYS A 325 -58.93 -21.29 40.30
N SER A 326 -57.71 -21.53 40.80
CA SER A 326 -57.45 -22.22 42.06
C SER A 326 -56.97 -21.22 43.11
N SER A 327 -57.46 -21.39 44.34
CA SER A 327 -57.03 -20.66 45.53
C SER A 327 -56.15 -21.52 46.46
N ASP A 328 -55.72 -22.69 46.00
CA ASP A 328 -54.99 -23.65 46.82
C ASP A 328 -53.69 -23.06 47.36
N ALA A 329 -53.28 -23.57 48.53
CA ALA A 329 -52.05 -23.16 49.19
C ALA A 329 -50.80 -23.85 48.61
N SER A 330 -50.96 -24.76 47.65
CA SER A 330 -49.87 -25.44 46.96
C SER A 330 -50.17 -25.67 45.47
N LEU A 331 -49.11 -25.90 44.68
CA LEU A 331 -49.16 -26.13 43.24
C LEU A 331 -48.54 -27.48 42.89
N GLY A 332 -49.25 -28.30 42.13
CA GLY A 332 -48.73 -29.56 41.59
C GLY A 332 -48.02 -29.39 40.24
N ALA A 333 -47.18 -30.37 39.87
CA ALA A 333 -46.45 -30.36 38.58
C ALA A 333 -47.39 -30.35 37.36
N ALA A 334 -48.55 -31.01 37.47
CA ALA A 334 -49.55 -31.03 36.40
C ALA A 334 -50.19 -29.65 36.18
N ASP A 335 -50.52 -28.95 37.28
CA ASP A 335 -51.07 -27.60 37.23
C ASP A 335 -50.06 -26.57 36.73
N TRP A 336 -48.78 -26.74 37.11
CA TRP A 336 -47.70 -25.94 36.55
C TRP A 336 -47.56 -26.12 35.04
N THR A 337 -47.59 -27.37 34.54
CA THR A 337 -47.56 -27.67 33.10
C THR A 337 -48.77 -27.07 32.38
N ARG A 338 -49.96 -27.15 33.00
CA ARG A 338 -51.19 -26.55 32.48
C ARG A 338 -51.09 -25.02 32.40
N LEU A 339 -50.53 -24.37 33.42
CA LEU A 339 -50.31 -22.93 33.45
C LEU A 339 -49.39 -22.48 32.30
N LEU A 340 -48.28 -23.20 32.08
CA LEU A 340 -47.38 -22.94 30.95
C LEU A 340 -48.09 -23.13 29.61
N ALA A 341 -48.91 -24.18 29.47
CA ALA A 341 -49.68 -24.43 28.25
C ALA A 341 -50.68 -23.31 27.95
N MET A 342 -51.33 -22.73 28.98
CA MET A 342 -52.25 -21.61 28.83
C MET A 342 -51.58 -20.31 28.36
N LEU A 343 -50.27 -20.16 28.60
CA LEU A 343 -49.49 -18.98 28.19
C LEU A 343 -48.60 -19.25 26.97
N ALA A 344 -48.59 -20.46 26.42
CA ALA A 344 -47.72 -20.85 25.32
C ALA A 344 -47.97 -20.02 24.04
N ALA A 345 -49.24 -19.74 23.72
CA ALA A 345 -49.60 -18.91 22.58
C ALA A 345 -49.12 -17.45 22.75
N HIS A 346 -49.21 -16.90 23.97
CA HIS A 346 -48.63 -15.59 24.29
C HIS A 346 -47.11 -15.59 24.14
N GLU A 347 -46.41 -16.62 24.62
CA GLU A 347 -44.96 -16.76 24.50
C GLU A 347 -44.50 -16.75 23.03
N VAL A 348 -45.15 -17.55 22.19
CA VAL A 348 -44.88 -17.63 20.75
C VAL A 348 -45.16 -16.28 20.07
N TRP A 349 -46.27 -15.63 20.40
CA TRP A 349 -46.61 -14.32 19.87
C TRP A 349 -45.59 -13.25 20.27
N GLN A 350 -45.19 -13.19 21.54
CA GLN A 350 -44.20 -12.23 22.04
C GLN A 350 -42.84 -12.44 21.37
N ALA A 351 -42.42 -13.70 21.18
CA ALA A 351 -41.17 -14.05 20.50
C ALA A 351 -41.18 -13.68 19.00
N ALA A 352 -42.37 -13.66 18.38
CA ALA A 352 -42.55 -13.28 16.97
C ALA A 352 -42.63 -11.75 16.75
N ARG A 353 -42.41 -10.93 17.78
CA ARG A 353 -42.44 -9.46 17.67
C ARG A 353 -41.34 -8.95 16.72
N PRO A 354 -41.69 -8.23 15.64
CA PRO A 354 -40.68 -7.69 14.72
C PRO A 354 -39.74 -6.69 15.41
N GLY A 355 -38.43 -6.85 15.22
CA GLY A 355 -37.39 -5.95 15.71
C GLY A 355 -37.10 -4.78 14.75
N THR A 356 -38.13 -4.21 14.12
CA THR A 356 -37.97 -3.21 13.05
C THR A 356 -38.22 -1.79 13.58
N PRO A 357 -37.55 -0.75 13.04
CA PRO A 357 -37.80 0.65 13.43
C PRO A 357 -39.25 1.09 13.20
N VAL A 358 -39.93 0.45 12.25
CA VAL A 358 -41.34 0.66 11.88
C VAL A 358 -42.31 0.45 13.06
N MET A 359 -41.89 -0.32 14.08
CA MET A 359 -42.65 -0.52 15.33
C MET A 359 -42.93 0.77 16.12
N GLN A 360 -42.18 1.85 15.87
CA GLN A 360 -42.40 3.16 16.50
C GLN A 360 -43.69 3.84 16.04
N LEU A 361 -44.23 3.44 14.88
CA LEU A 361 -45.47 4.00 14.34
C LEU A 361 -46.70 3.34 14.96
N ASP A 362 -47.75 4.13 15.15
CA ASP A 362 -49.05 3.63 15.55
C ASP A 362 -49.75 2.86 14.40
N GLU A 363 -50.81 2.13 14.72
CA GLU A 363 -51.49 1.26 13.75
C GLU A 363 -52.17 2.08 12.65
N LEU A 364 -52.76 3.22 13.00
CA LEU A 364 -53.45 4.11 12.07
C LEU A 364 -52.48 4.71 11.04
N ARG A 365 -51.30 5.16 11.47
CA ARG A 365 -50.27 5.71 10.58
C ARG A 365 -49.70 4.62 9.68
N LEU A 366 -49.40 3.43 10.20
CA LEU A 366 -48.94 2.29 9.39
C LEU A 366 -49.94 1.92 8.31
N ALA A 367 -51.22 1.79 8.67
CA ALA A 367 -52.29 1.51 7.72
C ALA A 367 -52.43 2.61 6.67
N SER A 368 -52.26 3.89 7.05
CA SER A 368 -52.32 5.00 6.10
C SER A 368 -51.17 5.00 5.09
N LEU A 369 -49.95 4.61 5.50
CA LEU A 369 -48.76 4.57 4.66
C LEU A 369 -48.74 3.33 3.73
N LEU A 370 -49.46 2.27 4.09
CA LEU A 370 -49.63 1.06 3.29
C LEU A 370 -50.79 1.12 2.28
N LYS A 371 -51.50 2.25 2.20
CA LYS A 371 -52.55 2.41 1.18
C LYS A 371 -51.94 2.29 -0.22
N PRO A 372 -52.58 1.56 -1.16
CA PRO A 372 -52.12 1.46 -2.54
C PRO A 372 -51.87 2.83 -3.20
N GLU A 373 -52.71 3.82 -2.88
CA GLU A 373 -52.59 5.20 -3.33
C GLU A 373 -51.22 5.84 -3.04
N ILE A 374 -50.58 5.48 -1.92
CA ILE A 374 -49.28 6.00 -1.51
C ILE A 374 -48.16 5.09 -2.03
N THR A 375 -48.27 3.78 -1.84
CA THR A 375 -47.21 2.83 -2.24
C THR A 375 -47.03 2.79 -3.75
N ASP A 376 -48.13 2.79 -4.51
CA ASP A 376 -48.10 2.72 -5.98
C ASP A 376 -47.65 4.07 -6.56
N ALA A 377 -47.98 5.19 -5.92
CA ALA A 377 -47.49 6.51 -6.32
C ALA A 377 -45.98 6.63 -6.13
N ILE A 378 -45.44 6.17 -4.99
CA ILE A 378 -43.99 6.13 -4.76
C ILE A 378 -43.31 5.19 -5.77
N GLN A 379 -43.86 4.00 -5.97
CA GLN A 379 -43.31 3.04 -6.93
C GLN A 379 -43.30 3.61 -8.36
N ALA A 380 -44.37 4.32 -8.75
CA ALA A 380 -44.43 4.99 -10.05
C ALA A 380 -43.39 6.11 -10.17
N LEU A 381 -43.12 6.88 -9.10
CA LEU A 381 -42.06 7.89 -9.11
C LEU A 381 -40.68 7.26 -9.27
N ILE A 382 -40.40 6.16 -8.56
CA ILE A 382 -39.13 5.42 -8.67
C ILE A 382 -38.95 4.89 -10.08
N GLN A 383 -40.01 4.33 -10.67
CA GLN A 383 -39.97 3.79 -12.04
C GLN A 383 -39.76 4.90 -13.09
N ARG A 384 -40.47 6.02 -12.99
CA ARG A 384 -40.30 7.18 -13.88
C ARG A 384 -38.89 7.77 -13.79
N ASP A 385 -38.32 7.80 -12.58
CA ASP A 385 -36.93 8.22 -12.42
C ASP A 385 -36.00 7.24 -13.13
N ALA A 386 -36.13 5.94 -12.84
CA ALA A 386 -35.30 4.89 -13.43
C ALA A 386 -35.34 4.84 -14.98
N GLU A 387 -36.43 5.28 -15.60
CA GLU A 387 -36.54 5.42 -17.07
C GLU A 387 -35.56 6.44 -17.66
N LEU A 388 -35.11 7.44 -16.89
CA LEU A 388 -34.13 8.44 -17.32
C LEU A 388 -32.68 7.96 -17.17
N LYS A 389 -32.45 6.70 -16.78
CA LYS A 389 -31.10 6.12 -16.62
C LYS A 389 -30.24 6.25 -17.88
N ASP A 390 -30.84 6.08 -19.06
CA ASP A 390 -30.13 6.19 -20.34
C ASP A 390 -29.59 7.60 -20.58
N GLU A 391 -30.28 8.64 -20.10
CA GLU A 391 -29.83 10.03 -20.21
C GLU A 391 -28.59 10.28 -19.34
N ASN A 392 -28.49 9.64 -18.18
CA ASN A 392 -27.30 9.75 -17.32
C ASN A 392 -26.09 9.03 -17.86
N SER A 393 -26.30 7.92 -18.57
CA SER A 393 -25.21 7.25 -19.29
C SER A 393 -24.53 8.22 -20.27
N GLN A 394 -25.22 9.25 -20.75
CA GLN A 394 -24.64 10.29 -21.61
C GLN A 394 -23.70 11.22 -20.84
N ILE A 395 -24.00 11.54 -19.58
CA ILE A 395 -23.11 12.35 -18.71
C ILE A 395 -21.81 11.59 -18.45
N GLU A 396 -21.89 10.30 -18.12
CA GLU A 396 -20.71 9.46 -17.92
C GLU A 396 -19.88 9.32 -19.20
N LYS A 397 -20.54 9.14 -20.36
CA LYS A 397 -19.88 9.12 -21.67
C LYS A 397 -19.20 10.45 -21.98
N LEU A 398 -19.80 11.57 -21.59
CA LEU A 398 -19.24 12.90 -21.84
C LEU A 398 -18.07 13.21 -20.90
N GLU A 399 -18.15 12.80 -19.63
CA GLU A 399 -17.03 12.86 -18.69
C GLU A 399 -15.86 12.04 -19.24
N LYS A 400 -16.13 10.81 -19.68
CA LYS A 400 -15.15 9.94 -20.34
C LYS A 400 -14.54 10.61 -21.59
N MET A 401 -15.34 11.30 -22.39
CA MET A 401 -14.88 12.01 -23.59
C MET A 401 -13.88 13.12 -23.27
N ILE A 402 -14.24 14.00 -22.33
CA ILE A 402 -13.39 15.13 -21.94
C ILE A 402 -12.10 14.62 -21.30
N ARG A 403 -12.17 13.59 -20.45
CA ARG A 403 -10.99 12.97 -19.83
C ARG A 403 -10.08 12.33 -20.85
N PHE A 404 -10.63 11.67 -21.87
CA PHE A 404 -9.80 11.11 -22.94
C PHE A 404 -9.15 12.19 -23.80
N GLN A 405 -9.84 13.30 -24.09
CA GLN A 405 -9.19 14.43 -24.77
C GLN A 405 -8.02 15.00 -23.97
N ARG A 406 -8.16 15.08 -22.64
CA ARG A 406 -7.10 15.59 -21.78
C ARG A 406 -5.93 14.61 -21.59
N ASP A 407 -6.24 13.37 -21.25
CA ASP A 407 -5.26 12.45 -20.65
C ASP A 407 -4.82 11.31 -21.58
N LEU A 408 -5.64 10.92 -22.58
CA LEU A 408 -5.36 9.69 -23.35
C LEU A 408 -4.07 9.80 -24.15
N TYR A 409 -3.74 10.96 -24.70
CA TYR A 409 -2.49 11.14 -25.43
C TYR A 409 -1.26 11.05 -24.52
N GLU A 410 -1.32 11.59 -23.30
CA GLU A 410 -0.28 11.39 -22.28
C GLU A 410 -0.15 9.90 -21.93
N VAL A 411 -1.27 9.16 -21.80
CA VAL A 411 -1.23 7.71 -21.60
C VAL A 411 -0.55 7.00 -22.77
N LEU A 412 -0.93 7.32 -24.02
CA LEU A 412 -0.38 6.66 -25.21
C LEU A 412 1.12 6.93 -25.37
N THR A 413 1.56 8.16 -25.15
CA THR A 413 2.98 8.56 -25.20
C THR A 413 3.80 7.92 -24.09
N ASN A 414 3.20 7.63 -22.94
CA ASN A 414 3.86 6.92 -21.84
C ASN A 414 3.62 5.40 -21.82
N TYR A 415 2.84 4.85 -22.74
CA TYR A 415 2.56 3.40 -22.79
C TYR A 415 3.13 2.77 -24.06
N VAL A 416 2.94 3.41 -25.22
CA VAL A 416 3.32 2.87 -26.53
C VAL A 416 4.79 3.18 -26.86
N ASN A 417 5.27 4.41 -26.67
CA ASN A 417 6.59 4.84 -27.15
C ASN A 417 7.50 5.56 -26.12
N PHE A 418 7.05 5.79 -24.88
CA PHE A 418 7.81 6.54 -23.84
C PHE A 418 8.32 7.91 -24.33
N SER A 419 7.61 8.56 -25.27
CA SER A 419 8.09 9.82 -25.85
C SER A 419 8.29 10.91 -24.81
N ASP A 420 7.46 10.94 -23.77
CA ASP A 420 7.56 11.92 -22.70
C ASP A 420 8.84 11.74 -21.88
N PHE A 421 9.14 10.50 -21.51
CA PHE A 421 10.38 10.17 -20.80
C PHE A 421 11.63 10.62 -21.55
N TYR A 422 11.67 10.42 -22.88
CA TYR A 422 12.82 10.83 -23.69
C TYR A 422 12.76 12.29 -24.17
N GLY A 423 11.61 12.95 -24.06
CA GLY A 423 11.31 14.28 -24.60
C GLY A 423 11.66 15.45 -23.67
N GLN A 424 12.32 15.20 -22.53
CA GLN A 424 12.55 16.16 -21.44
C GLN A 424 11.26 16.67 -20.76
N THR A 425 10.14 15.97 -20.94
CA THR A 425 8.91 16.17 -20.17
C THR A 425 8.83 15.13 -19.05
N TYR A 426 8.00 15.39 -18.04
CA TYR A 426 7.84 14.45 -16.92
C TYR A 426 6.95 13.28 -17.33
N ALA A 427 7.53 12.08 -17.43
CA ALA A 427 6.80 10.85 -17.69
C ALA A 427 5.84 10.49 -16.54
N ILE A 428 4.76 9.76 -16.81
CA ILE A 428 3.73 9.45 -15.80
C ILE A 428 4.24 8.62 -14.61
N PHE A 429 5.32 7.86 -14.76
CA PHE A 429 5.94 7.13 -13.64
C PHE A 429 6.93 7.98 -12.82
N GLN A 430 7.24 9.21 -13.25
CA GLN A 430 8.11 10.12 -12.50
C GLN A 430 7.28 10.89 -11.46
N ALA A 431 7.59 10.66 -10.18
CA ALA A 431 6.93 11.28 -9.04
C ALA A 431 7.43 12.71 -8.76
N GLY A 432 8.64 13.07 -9.19
CA GLY A 432 9.20 14.40 -8.94
C GLY A 432 10.73 14.46 -8.98
N SER A 433 11.29 15.48 -8.32
CA SER A 433 12.73 15.78 -8.31
C SER A 433 13.33 15.74 -6.90
N LEU A 434 14.41 14.98 -6.71
CA LEU A 434 15.14 14.90 -5.45
C LEU A 434 16.43 15.73 -5.51
N TYR A 435 16.58 16.66 -4.57
CA TYR A 435 17.81 17.42 -4.37
C TYR A 435 18.66 16.78 -3.28
N LEU A 436 19.87 16.37 -3.65
CA LEU A 436 20.77 15.65 -2.75
C LEU A 436 22.24 15.86 -3.15
N ASP A 437 23.07 16.34 -2.24
CA ASP A 437 24.52 16.43 -2.48
C ASP A 437 24.89 17.20 -3.77
N ALA A 438 24.41 18.44 -3.88
CA ALA A 438 24.66 19.32 -5.01
C ALA A 438 24.24 18.73 -6.38
N ARG A 439 23.22 17.86 -6.37
CA ARG A 439 22.61 17.31 -7.58
C ARG A 439 21.08 17.36 -7.49
N ALA A 440 20.43 17.44 -8.64
CA ALA A 440 18.99 17.28 -8.80
C ALA A 440 18.72 16.00 -9.60
N CYS A 441 18.07 15.02 -8.97
CA CYS A 441 17.67 13.77 -9.60
C CYS A 441 16.22 13.86 -10.05
N HIS A 442 15.98 13.90 -11.36
CA HIS A 442 14.65 14.04 -11.95
C HIS A 442 13.93 12.71 -12.19
N LEU A 443 14.64 11.59 -12.08
CA LEU A 443 14.07 10.25 -12.16
C LEU A 443 13.84 9.68 -10.76
N CYS A 444 12.72 10.11 -10.15
CA CYS A 444 12.21 9.56 -8.91
C CYS A 444 10.90 8.82 -9.16
N ILE A 445 10.75 7.62 -8.60
CA ILE A 445 9.56 6.77 -8.78
C ILE A 445 9.04 6.37 -7.40
N ASP A 446 7.73 6.38 -7.20
CA ASP A 446 7.11 5.90 -5.96
C ASP A 446 7.27 4.39 -5.81
N VAL A 447 7.54 3.92 -4.59
CA VAL A 447 7.76 2.50 -4.29
C VAL A 447 6.94 2.08 -3.08
N ALA A 448 6.09 1.06 -3.26
CA ALA A 448 5.29 0.51 -2.17
C ALA A 448 6.13 -0.39 -1.22
N ASP A 449 7.02 -1.22 -1.78
CA ASP A 449 7.88 -2.13 -1.02
C ASP A 449 9.34 -2.01 -1.47
N PRO A 450 10.19 -1.25 -0.74
CA PRO A 450 11.58 -1.03 -1.12
C PRO A 450 12.43 -2.30 -1.06
N ALA A 451 12.05 -3.30 -0.26
CA ALA A 451 12.80 -4.53 -0.11
C ALA A 451 12.64 -5.43 -1.34
N LYS A 452 11.40 -5.68 -1.76
CA LYS A 452 11.09 -6.41 -3.00
C LYS A 452 11.59 -5.67 -4.22
N HIS A 453 11.40 -4.35 -4.24
CA HIS A 453 11.79 -3.54 -5.38
C HIS A 453 13.31 -3.56 -5.62
N ALA A 454 14.13 -3.49 -4.56
CA ALA A 454 15.59 -3.50 -4.70
C ALA A 454 16.15 -4.81 -5.27
N ALA A 455 15.47 -5.94 -5.06
CA ALA A 455 15.90 -7.23 -5.59
C ALA A 455 15.80 -7.29 -7.12
N MET A 456 14.69 -6.80 -7.69
CA MET A 456 14.49 -6.76 -9.15
C MET A 456 15.22 -5.58 -9.80
N ALA A 457 15.15 -4.39 -9.19
CA ALA A 457 15.76 -3.18 -9.75
C ALA A 457 17.29 -3.22 -9.76
N GLY A 458 17.93 -4.11 -8.97
CA GLY A 458 19.38 -4.36 -9.06
C GLY A 458 19.86 -4.80 -10.45
N LEU A 459 18.98 -5.38 -11.27
CA LEU A 459 19.26 -5.80 -12.64
C LEU A 459 19.31 -4.63 -13.65
N SER A 460 18.91 -3.42 -13.24
CA SER A 460 18.90 -2.21 -14.08
C SER A 460 20.29 -1.66 -14.45
N ASN A 461 21.35 -2.11 -13.75
CA ASN A 461 22.70 -1.53 -13.80
C ASN A 461 22.76 -0.03 -13.44
N ALA A 462 21.70 0.54 -12.85
CA ALA A 462 21.67 1.92 -12.38
C ALA A 462 22.02 2.02 -10.89
N TYR A 463 22.52 3.17 -10.46
CA TYR A 463 22.72 3.47 -9.04
C TYR A 463 21.38 3.94 -8.48
N LEU A 464 20.87 3.25 -7.45
CA LEU A 464 19.55 3.52 -6.89
C LEU A 464 19.68 3.96 -5.43
N ALA A 465 19.06 5.08 -5.08
CA ALA A 465 18.94 5.57 -3.72
C ALA A 465 17.46 5.53 -3.31
N TYR A 466 17.12 4.64 -2.38
CA TYR A 466 15.80 4.58 -1.76
C TYR A 466 15.72 5.63 -0.66
N CYS A 467 14.69 6.47 -0.71
CA CYS A 467 14.48 7.54 0.23
C CYS A 467 13.09 7.45 0.84
N ASP A 468 13.00 7.59 2.15
CA ASP A 468 11.73 7.85 2.83
C ASP A 468 11.47 9.34 2.81
N ILE A 469 10.31 9.73 2.26
CA ILE A 469 9.85 11.11 2.20
C ILE A 469 8.74 11.35 3.21
N ARG A 470 8.83 12.45 3.94
CA ARG A 470 7.88 12.82 5.00
C ARG A 470 7.40 14.25 4.85
N ARG A 471 6.10 14.45 5.00
CA ARG A 471 5.43 15.75 5.05
C ARG A 471 4.13 15.67 5.82
N LEU A 472 3.94 16.57 6.80
CA LEU A 472 2.69 16.73 7.57
C LEU A 472 2.07 15.39 8.06
N GLY A 473 2.91 14.48 8.57
CA GLY A 473 2.47 13.16 9.07
C GLY A 473 2.25 12.08 8.00
N THR A 474 2.35 12.40 6.71
CA THR A 474 2.34 11.44 5.60
C THR A 474 3.76 10.97 5.30
N GLN A 475 3.97 9.66 5.22
CA GLN A 475 5.22 9.04 4.80
C GLN A 475 5.00 8.26 3.50
N ARG A 476 5.93 8.41 2.55
CA ARG A 476 6.02 7.62 1.32
C ARG A 476 7.47 7.21 1.10
N THR A 477 7.70 6.22 0.26
CA THR A 477 9.04 5.79 -0.12
C THR A 477 9.19 5.97 -1.62
N ILE A 478 10.32 6.56 -2.02
CA ILE A 478 10.68 6.78 -3.42
C ILE A 478 12.02 6.11 -3.73
N VAL A 479 12.23 5.76 -4.99
CA VAL A 479 13.54 5.41 -5.51
C VAL A 479 14.03 6.50 -6.46
N ALA A 480 15.17 7.09 -6.14
CA ALA A 480 15.87 8.03 -7.02
C ALA A 480 16.95 7.29 -7.81
N VAL A 481 16.90 7.41 -9.13
CA VAL A 481 17.90 6.84 -10.03
C VAL A 481 18.99 7.89 -10.26
N ILE A 482 20.21 7.59 -9.82
CA ILE A 482 21.36 8.50 -9.93
C ILE A 482 22.19 8.08 -11.13
N THR A 483 22.22 8.94 -12.14
CA THR A 483 22.82 8.64 -13.44
C THR A 483 24.09 9.42 -13.73
N ASP A 484 24.37 10.50 -13.00
CA ASP A 484 25.59 11.30 -13.11
C ASP A 484 26.14 11.76 -11.73
N GLY A 485 27.40 12.19 -11.71
CA GLY A 485 28.15 12.61 -10.51
C GLY A 485 29.01 11.51 -9.89
N ASP A 486 29.11 11.52 -8.56
CA ASP A 486 29.87 10.53 -7.78
C ASP A 486 29.12 10.05 -6.53
N ALA A 487 29.55 8.90 -5.99
CA ALA A 487 28.92 8.22 -4.87
C ALA A 487 29.55 8.49 -3.50
N GLN A 488 30.52 9.41 -3.36
CA GLN A 488 31.29 9.56 -2.11
C GLN A 488 30.42 9.97 -0.92
N ASN A 489 29.45 10.81 -1.21
CA ASN A 489 28.60 11.49 -0.24
C ASN A 489 27.21 10.86 -0.14
N LEU A 490 26.97 9.75 -0.85
CA LEU A 490 25.72 9.02 -0.85
C LEU A 490 25.81 7.89 0.17
N SER A 491 25.34 8.16 1.38
CA SER A 491 25.29 7.18 2.48
C SER A 491 23.86 7.06 3.04
N VAL A 492 23.52 5.88 3.54
CA VAL A 492 22.28 5.68 4.31
C VAL A 492 22.25 6.66 5.49
N GLY A 493 21.09 7.26 5.74
CA GLY A 493 20.87 8.29 6.76
C GLY A 493 21.09 9.72 6.30
N ARG A 494 21.56 9.95 5.06
CA ARG A 494 21.69 11.30 4.52
C ARG A 494 20.33 11.91 4.19
N ASN A 495 20.16 13.18 4.54
CA ASN A 495 18.95 13.94 4.24
C ASN A 495 19.06 14.71 2.92
N GLY A 496 17.92 14.87 2.26
CA GLY A 496 17.70 15.67 1.06
C GLY A 496 16.32 16.31 1.07
N VAL A 497 15.99 17.01 0.00
CA VAL A 497 14.67 17.63 -0.20
C VAL A 497 14.07 17.10 -1.50
N PHE A 498 12.86 16.58 -1.43
CA PHE A 498 12.12 16.10 -2.59
C PHE A 498 11.00 17.08 -2.95
N TYR A 499 10.87 17.40 -4.23
CA TYR A 499 9.76 18.17 -4.77
C TYR A 499 8.89 17.26 -5.62
N ASP A 500 7.62 17.14 -5.24
CA ASP A 500 6.59 16.44 -6.03
C ASP A 500 6.29 17.23 -7.33
N ARG A 501 5.59 16.64 -8.30
CA ARG A 501 5.13 17.31 -9.54
C ARG A 501 4.30 18.57 -9.26
N GLY A 502 3.60 18.61 -8.14
CA GLY A 502 2.86 19.79 -7.67
C GLY A 502 3.73 20.90 -7.06
N GLY A 503 5.06 20.76 -7.05
CA GLY A 503 5.99 21.73 -6.45
C GLY A 503 6.03 21.71 -4.92
N LEU A 504 5.39 20.72 -4.31
CA LEU A 504 5.33 20.57 -2.86
C LEU A 504 6.62 19.96 -2.32
N ASP A 505 7.13 20.52 -1.23
CA ASP A 505 8.38 20.15 -0.58
C ASP A 505 8.21 19.02 0.45
N TRP A 506 9.09 18.03 0.37
CA TRP A 506 9.13 16.87 1.26
C TRP A 506 10.54 16.70 1.83
N SER A 507 10.62 16.35 3.11
CA SER A 507 11.87 15.95 3.73
C SER A 507 12.22 14.52 3.30
N ALA A 508 13.40 14.31 2.73
CA ALA A 508 13.83 13.01 2.22
C ALA A 508 15.01 12.47 3.04
N THR A 509 15.01 11.18 3.35
CA THR A 509 16.14 10.52 4.03
C THR A 509 16.48 9.21 3.35
N ILE A 510 17.74 9.00 2.98
CA ILE A 510 18.20 7.78 2.31
C ILE A 510 18.12 6.60 3.29
N THR A 511 17.36 5.57 2.95
CA THR A 511 17.21 4.35 3.77
C THR A 511 18.01 3.17 3.21
N ARG A 512 18.17 3.09 1.88
CA ARG A 512 18.89 2.00 1.23
C ARG A 512 19.55 2.46 -0.07
N ILE A 513 20.69 1.86 -0.39
CA ILE A 513 21.44 2.13 -1.61
C ILE A 513 21.73 0.83 -2.35
N VAL A 514 21.53 0.83 -3.68
CA VAL A 514 22.02 -0.21 -4.59
C VAL A 514 23.15 0.37 -5.41
N SER A 515 24.38 -0.09 -5.13
CA SER A 515 25.59 0.46 -5.72
C SER A 515 25.87 -0.14 -7.10
N ASN A 516 25.86 0.69 -8.13
CA ASN A 516 26.35 0.41 -9.49
C ASN A 516 27.20 1.59 -9.98
N PRO A 517 28.07 1.45 -10.98
CA PRO A 517 28.90 2.57 -11.43
C PRO A 517 28.04 3.75 -11.93
N ILE A 518 28.31 4.98 -11.46
CA ILE A 518 27.60 6.21 -11.87
C ILE A 518 28.22 6.78 -13.16
N SER A 519 29.55 6.86 -13.22
CA SER A 519 30.29 7.34 -14.40
C SER A 519 31.58 6.56 -14.64
N VAL A 520 32.10 6.60 -15.88
CA VAL A 520 33.41 5.99 -16.20
C VAL A 520 34.53 6.69 -15.43
N ARG A 521 34.42 8.01 -15.23
CA ARG A 521 35.38 8.81 -14.46
C ARG A 521 35.45 8.36 -13.00
N GLU A 522 34.30 8.06 -12.39
CA GLU A 522 34.26 7.52 -11.04
C GLU A 522 34.90 6.12 -10.98
N ALA A 523 34.58 5.25 -11.95
CA ALA A 523 35.09 3.88 -12.00
C ALA A 523 36.63 3.80 -12.10
N PHE A 524 37.28 4.79 -12.72
CA PHE A 524 38.74 4.91 -12.74
C PHE A 524 39.34 4.99 -11.33
N TRP A 525 38.72 5.73 -10.42
CA TRP A 525 39.22 5.95 -9.06
C TRP A 525 38.79 4.87 -8.05
N MET A 526 37.81 4.03 -8.38
CA MET A 526 37.25 3.02 -7.47
C MET A 526 38.31 2.05 -6.88
N PRO A 527 39.23 1.45 -7.67
CA PRO A 527 40.22 0.51 -7.14
C PRO A 527 41.15 1.16 -6.12
N TYR A 528 41.63 2.37 -6.41
CA TYR A 528 42.52 3.14 -5.53
C TYR A 528 41.81 3.50 -4.21
N ARG A 529 40.54 3.91 -4.28
CA ARG A 529 39.75 4.21 -3.08
C ARG A 529 39.50 2.98 -2.22
N LYS A 530 39.23 1.81 -2.82
CA LYS A 530 39.10 0.55 -2.08
C LYS A 530 40.40 0.19 -1.38
N LEU A 531 41.55 0.38 -2.02
CA LEU A 531 42.85 0.15 -1.40
C LEU A 531 43.07 1.05 -0.18
N VAL A 532 42.78 2.36 -0.31
CA VAL A 532 42.88 3.30 0.81
C VAL A 532 41.98 2.88 1.97
N ARG A 533 40.72 2.52 1.72
CA ARG A 533 39.80 2.02 2.76
C ARG A 533 40.32 0.74 3.43
N LEU A 534 40.87 -0.21 2.66
CA LEU A 534 41.46 -1.42 3.23
C LEU A 534 42.68 -1.11 4.11
N ILE A 535 43.50 -0.12 3.73
CA ILE A 535 44.63 0.35 4.54
C ILE A 535 44.12 1.01 5.82
N GLU A 536 43.12 1.89 5.72
CA GLU A 536 42.46 2.53 6.87
C GLU A 536 41.87 1.47 7.82
N ASP A 537 41.15 0.47 7.30
CA ASP A 537 40.59 -0.63 8.09
C ASP A 537 41.68 -1.47 8.76
N GLN A 538 42.80 -1.72 8.10
CA GLN A 538 43.95 -2.43 8.69
C GLN A 538 44.63 -1.61 9.77
N ILE A 539 44.76 -0.30 9.58
CA ILE A 539 45.30 0.63 10.59
C ILE A 539 44.33 0.71 11.78
N ALA A 540 43.04 0.85 11.54
CA ALA A 540 41.99 0.88 12.57
C ALA A 540 41.98 -0.44 13.36
N LYS A 541 42.00 -1.60 12.70
CA LYS A 541 42.09 -2.91 13.36
C LYS A 541 43.38 -3.07 14.17
N ARG A 542 44.52 -2.53 13.70
CA ARG A 542 45.77 -2.53 14.47
C ARG A 542 45.75 -1.57 15.65
N ALA A 543 45.15 -0.39 15.49
CA ALA A 543 44.97 0.57 16.57
C ALA A 543 44.05 -0.02 17.66
N GLN A 544 42.96 -0.67 17.26
CA GLN A 544 42.02 -1.34 18.16
C GLN A 544 42.68 -2.54 18.86
N ALA A 545 43.45 -3.37 18.14
CA ALA A 545 44.21 -4.46 18.75
C ALA A 545 45.33 -3.96 19.69
N ALA A 546 45.93 -2.80 19.41
CA ALA A 546 46.91 -2.16 20.28
C ALA A 546 46.26 -1.53 21.52
N GLU A 547 45.07 -0.94 21.37
CA GLU A 547 44.23 -0.48 22.48
C GLU A 547 43.79 -1.65 23.37
N ASP A 548 43.30 -2.75 22.80
CA ASP A 548 42.96 -3.98 23.54
C ASP A 548 44.18 -4.53 24.29
N ALA A 549 45.35 -4.57 23.64
CA ALA A 549 46.60 -4.97 24.29
C ALA A 549 47.04 -3.99 25.39
N SER A 550 46.73 -2.69 25.25
CA SER A 550 46.99 -1.67 26.28
C SER A 550 46.00 -1.77 27.45
N MET A 551 44.73 -2.10 27.20
CA MET A 551 43.71 -2.36 28.22
C MET A 551 44.01 -3.63 29.02
N VAL A 552 44.55 -4.68 28.39
CA VAL A 552 45.09 -5.85 29.11
C VAL A 552 46.25 -5.44 30.01
N ARG A 553 47.18 -4.60 29.54
CA ARG A 553 48.30 -4.09 30.37
C ARG A 553 47.83 -3.16 31.50
N MET A 554 46.79 -2.36 31.28
CA MET A 554 46.16 -1.54 32.32
C MET A 554 45.44 -2.40 33.36
N ASN A 555 44.67 -3.42 32.96
CA ASN A 555 44.04 -4.36 33.89
C ASN A 555 45.07 -5.19 34.68
N THR A 556 46.22 -5.53 34.08
CA THR A 556 47.33 -6.21 34.78
C THR A 556 48.03 -5.27 35.79
N THR A 557 48.03 -3.96 35.53
CA THR A 557 48.60 -2.95 36.44
C THR A 557 47.61 -2.60 37.57
N ALA A 558 46.31 -2.65 37.30
CA ALA A 558 45.26 -2.52 38.31
C ALA A 558 45.19 -3.73 39.27
N SER A 559 45.52 -4.94 38.81
CA SER A 559 45.62 -6.12 39.68
C SER A 559 46.86 -6.14 40.58
N VAL A 560 47.89 -5.31 40.30
CA VAL A 560 49.12 -5.23 41.10
C VAL A 560 48.99 -4.24 42.27
N ILE A 561 47.96 -3.38 42.29
CA ILE A 561 47.72 -2.41 43.37
C ILE A 561 46.63 -2.90 44.35
N ALA A 562 45.84 -3.93 44.02
CA ALA A 562 44.69 -4.35 44.82
C ALA A 562 44.90 -5.57 45.76
N THR A 563 46.05 -6.23 45.77
CA THR A 563 46.31 -7.35 46.70
C THR A 563 47.77 -7.42 47.12
N ALA A 564 48.15 -6.52 48.02
CA ALA A 564 49.26 -6.71 48.96
C ALA A 564 48.66 -6.87 50.37
N ASP A 565 48.02 -8.01 50.65
CA ASP A 565 48.21 -8.71 51.91
C ASP A 565 47.53 -10.09 51.91
N GLN A 566 48.13 -10.99 52.69
CA GLN A 566 47.69 -12.34 53.07
C GLN A 566 48.14 -13.56 52.25
N VAL A 567 48.45 -14.58 53.06
CA VAL A 567 49.34 -15.73 52.86
C VAL A 567 48.53 -17.03 52.91
N ARG A 568 49.11 -18.10 52.30
CA ARG A 568 48.92 -19.58 52.46
C ARG A 568 48.01 -20.36 51.49
N ALA A 569 48.70 -21.09 50.62
CA ALA A 569 48.59 -22.53 50.25
C ALA A 569 47.23 -23.15 49.83
N THR A 570 47.12 -23.56 48.55
CA THR A 570 47.14 -24.97 48.03
C THR A 570 46.78 -25.01 46.52
N THR A 571 47.49 -25.85 45.74
CA THR A 571 47.41 -26.13 44.28
C THR A 571 46.10 -26.81 43.80
N PRO A 572 45.78 -26.95 42.48
CA PRO A 572 46.39 -26.40 41.25
C PRO A 572 45.39 -25.74 40.23
N MET A 573 45.88 -24.85 39.36
CA MET A 573 45.22 -24.41 38.12
C MET A 573 45.95 -24.97 36.88
N PRO A 574 45.23 -25.18 35.75
CA PRO A 574 45.77 -25.77 34.53
C PRO A 574 46.72 -24.81 33.80
N ALA A 575 47.69 -25.39 33.10
CA ALA A 575 48.76 -24.70 32.39
C ALA A 575 48.24 -23.68 31.34
N PRO A 576 48.85 -22.48 31.24
CA PRO A 576 48.61 -21.57 30.13
C PRO A 576 49.22 -22.15 28.84
N LYS A 577 48.42 -22.26 27.78
CA LYS A 577 48.87 -22.65 26.44
C LYS A 577 49.90 -21.63 25.94
N LYS A 578 51.07 -22.13 25.56
CA LYS A 578 52.16 -21.39 24.93
C LYS A 578 51.66 -20.72 23.65
N ILE A 579 52.00 -19.45 23.47
CA ILE A 579 51.91 -18.75 22.19
C ILE A 579 52.83 -19.51 21.22
N GLU A 580 52.24 -20.12 20.20
CA GLU A 580 52.98 -20.89 19.19
C GLU A 580 53.84 -19.94 18.34
N LEU A 581 55.16 -20.12 18.42
CA LEU A 581 56.12 -19.44 17.54
C LEU A 581 55.86 -19.70 16.04
N GLY A 582 55.07 -20.73 15.69
CA GLY A 582 54.62 -21.02 14.33
C GLY A 582 53.73 -19.92 13.73
N THR A 583 52.90 -19.26 14.54
CA THR A 583 52.00 -18.19 14.06
C THR A 583 52.77 -16.90 13.77
N ILE A 584 53.84 -16.61 14.52
CA ILE A 584 54.70 -15.44 14.29
C ILE A 584 55.59 -15.65 13.05
N ALA A 585 56.05 -16.88 12.81
CA ALA A 585 56.78 -17.23 11.58
C ALA A 585 55.89 -17.22 10.33
N LEU A 586 54.61 -17.63 10.43
CA LEU A 586 53.64 -17.58 9.34
C LEU A 586 53.25 -16.13 8.98
N ILE A 587 53.14 -15.24 9.98
CA ILE A 587 52.89 -13.80 9.77
C ILE A 587 54.14 -13.12 9.17
N GLY A 588 55.34 -13.49 9.61
CA GLY A 588 56.60 -12.97 9.06
C GLY A 588 56.86 -13.39 7.61
N THR A 589 56.50 -14.62 7.23
CA THR A 589 56.65 -15.12 5.85
C THR A 589 55.57 -14.60 4.90
N ALA A 590 54.34 -14.35 5.36
CA ALA A 590 53.30 -13.69 4.56
C ALA A 590 53.63 -12.22 4.25
N ILE A 591 54.25 -11.49 5.20
CA ILE A 591 54.73 -10.11 5.00
C ILE A 591 56.01 -10.09 4.15
N GLY A 592 56.93 -11.04 4.36
CA GLY A 592 58.14 -11.19 3.55
C GLY A 592 57.85 -11.53 2.08
N GLY A 593 56.87 -12.39 1.81
CA GLY A 593 56.46 -12.75 0.45
C GLY A 593 55.83 -11.59 -0.34
N MET A 594 55.00 -10.75 0.31
CA MET A 594 54.50 -9.51 -0.30
C MET A 594 55.62 -8.50 -0.55
N SER A 595 56.58 -8.38 0.37
CA SER A 595 57.73 -7.48 0.23
C SER A 595 58.65 -7.91 -0.92
N ALA A 596 58.89 -9.21 -1.08
CA ALA A 596 59.67 -9.77 -2.18
C ALA A 596 58.97 -9.64 -3.55
N LEU A 597 57.64 -9.83 -3.59
CA LEU A 597 56.84 -9.59 -4.80
C LEU A 597 56.82 -8.12 -5.21
N VAL A 598 56.61 -7.20 -4.26
CA VAL A 598 56.65 -5.75 -4.50
C VAL A 598 58.07 -5.33 -4.91
N GLY A 599 59.10 -5.85 -4.25
CA GLY A 599 60.50 -5.61 -4.59
C GLY A 599 60.84 -6.08 -6.00
N GLY A 600 60.43 -7.30 -6.38
CA GLY A 600 60.61 -7.84 -7.73
C GLY A 600 59.84 -7.05 -8.80
N PHE A 601 58.62 -6.60 -8.48
CA PHE A 601 57.81 -5.78 -9.39
C PHE A 601 58.42 -4.38 -9.59
N LEU A 602 58.92 -3.75 -8.53
CA LEU A 602 59.65 -2.49 -8.59
C LEU A 602 60.97 -2.64 -9.34
N GLN A 603 61.68 -3.76 -9.17
CA GLN A 603 62.93 -4.04 -9.90
C GLN A 603 62.69 -4.18 -11.41
N VAL A 604 61.60 -4.85 -11.82
CA VAL A 604 61.19 -4.92 -13.23
C VAL A 604 60.76 -3.55 -13.75
N LEU A 605 59.96 -2.80 -12.98
CA LEU A 605 59.49 -1.46 -13.37
C LEU A 605 60.64 -0.45 -13.53
N PHE A 606 61.59 -0.42 -12.58
CA PHE A 606 62.78 0.43 -12.65
C PHE A 606 63.82 -0.09 -13.67
N GLY A 607 63.74 -1.36 -14.08
CA GLY A 607 64.56 -1.94 -15.15
C GLY A 607 64.18 -1.51 -16.57
N LEU A 608 63.03 -0.85 -16.77
CA LEU A 608 62.53 -0.42 -18.10
C LEU A 608 63.24 0.83 -18.67
N GLY A 609 64.08 1.53 -17.89
CA GLY A 609 64.83 2.70 -18.36
C GLY A 609 63.94 3.81 -18.95
N TYR A 610 64.17 4.17 -20.22
CA TYR A 610 63.41 5.22 -20.94
C TYR A 610 61.91 4.90 -21.09
N TRP A 611 61.52 3.62 -21.03
CA TRP A 611 60.12 3.18 -21.13
C TRP A 611 59.36 3.25 -19.80
N LEU A 612 59.98 3.73 -18.72
CA LEU A 612 59.36 3.88 -17.40
C LEU A 612 58.01 4.61 -17.43
N PRO A 613 57.82 5.73 -18.16
CA PRO A 613 56.50 6.38 -18.24
C PRO A 613 55.43 5.48 -18.85
N LEU A 614 55.80 4.66 -19.84
CA LEU A 614 54.89 3.71 -20.47
C LEU A 614 54.57 2.53 -19.53
N GLY A 615 55.55 2.06 -18.75
CA GLY A 615 55.35 1.04 -17.72
C GLY A 615 54.39 1.52 -16.62
N VAL A 616 54.54 2.76 -16.15
CA VAL A 616 53.63 3.38 -15.16
C VAL A 616 52.22 3.54 -15.73
N LEU A 617 52.09 4.00 -16.99
CA LEU A 617 50.80 4.09 -17.68
C LEU A 617 50.16 2.70 -17.83
N GLY A 618 50.95 1.68 -18.16
CA GLY A 618 50.51 0.29 -18.25
C GLY A 618 49.96 -0.25 -16.93
N ILE A 619 50.60 0.06 -15.80
CA ILE A 619 50.11 -0.30 -14.47
C ILE A 619 48.80 0.43 -14.14
N ILE A 620 48.71 1.73 -14.42
CA ILE A 620 47.48 2.50 -14.21
C ILE A 620 46.33 1.86 -15.02
N LEU A 621 46.56 1.56 -16.29
CA LEU A 621 45.58 0.90 -17.15
C LEU A 621 45.26 -0.54 -16.69
N LEU A 622 46.21 -1.29 -16.16
CA LEU A 622 45.95 -2.64 -15.65
C LEU A 622 45.05 -2.61 -14.40
N ILE A 623 45.23 -1.62 -13.53
CA ILE A 623 44.44 -1.44 -12.31
C ILE A 623 43.06 -0.84 -12.62
N SER A 624 43.02 0.24 -13.41
CA SER A 624 41.79 1.00 -13.66
C SER A 624 41.00 0.50 -14.88
N GLY A 625 41.68 -0.04 -15.90
CA GLY A 625 41.10 -0.44 -17.18
C GLY A 625 39.97 -1.46 -17.06
N PRO A 626 40.12 -2.56 -16.31
CA PRO A 626 39.02 -3.51 -16.10
C PRO A 626 37.78 -2.86 -15.47
N SER A 627 37.97 -1.97 -14.50
CA SER A 627 36.87 -1.25 -13.83
C SER A 627 36.18 -0.26 -14.76
N MET A 628 36.95 0.48 -15.57
CA MET A 628 36.42 1.39 -16.58
C MET A 628 35.66 0.65 -17.69
N LEU A 629 36.17 -0.50 -18.14
CA LEU A 629 35.52 -1.33 -19.14
C LEU A 629 34.20 -1.89 -18.63
N LEU A 630 34.19 -2.45 -17.41
CA LEU A 630 32.96 -2.93 -16.76
C LEU A 630 31.95 -1.80 -16.56
N ALA A 631 32.41 -0.62 -16.13
CA ALA A 631 31.56 0.55 -16.02
C ALA A 631 31.00 0.96 -17.39
N ALA A 632 31.82 1.07 -18.43
CA ALA A 632 31.35 1.42 -19.77
C ALA A 632 30.31 0.43 -20.31
N ILE A 633 30.48 -0.88 -20.08
CA ILE A 633 29.51 -1.90 -20.44
C ILE A 633 28.20 -1.72 -19.65
N LYS A 634 28.28 -1.60 -18.31
CA LYS A 634 27.11 -1.40 -17.44
C LYS A 634 26.35 -0.12 -17.78
N LEU A 635 27.06 0.98 -18.03
CA LEU A 635 26.49 2.28 -18.42
C LEU A 635 25.75 2.20 -19.76
N LYS A 636 26.30 1.47 -20.74
CA LYS A 636 25.62 1.24 -22.03
C LYS A 636 24.42 0.30 -21.92
N GLN A 637 24.39 -0.55 -20.90
CA GLN A 637 23.33 -1.53 -20.63
C GLN A 637 22.33 -1.06 -19.56
N ARG A 638 22.41 0.19 -19.09
CA ARG A 638 21.44 0.76 -18.15
C ARG A 638 20.04 0.69 -18.74
N ASN A 639 19.13 0.07 -18.00
CA ASN A 639 17.76 -0.18 -18.43
C ASN A 639 16.79 0.20 -17.32
N LEU A 640 15.79 1.01 -17.66
CA LEU A 640 14.71 1.39 -16.75
C LEU A 640 13.73 0.23 -16.50
N GLY A 641 13.65 -0.73 -17.41
CA GLY A 641 12.73 -1.88 -17.35
C GLY A 641 12.62 -2.53 -15.95
N PRO A 642 13.72 -3.07 -15.39
CA PRO A 642 13.69 -3.73 -14.08
C PRO A 642 13.29 -2.82 -12.90
N VAL A 643 13.43 -1.50 -13.05
CA VAL A 643 12.99 -0.53 -12.03
C VAL A 643 11.47 -0.38 -12.08
N LEU A 644 10.89 -0.27 -13.27
CA LEU A 644 9.44 -0.17 -13.43
C LEU A 644 8.73 -1.51 -13.22
N ASP A 645 9.32 -2.62 -13.68
CA ASP A 645 8.78 -3.97 -13.49
C ASP A 645 8.59 -4.31 -12.00
N ALA A 646 9.48 -3.77 -11.16
CA ALA A 646 9.39 -3.90 -9.70
C ALA A 646 8.19 -3.17 -9.07
N ASN A 647 7.59 -2.22 -9.80
CA ASN A 647 6.40 -1.46 -9.42
C ASN A 647 5.14 -1.94 -10.16
N GLY A 648 5.14 -3.15 -10.73
CA GLY A 648 3.96 -3.74 -11.38
C GLY A 648 3.76 -3.31 -12.84
N TRP A 649 4.73 -2.62 -13.44
CA TRP A 649 4.74 -2.45 -14.89
C TRP A 649 5.17 -3.74 -15.58
N ALA A 650 4.80 -3.92 -16.85
CA ALA A 650 5.39 -4.92 -17.71
C ALA A 650 6.05 -4.24 -18.90
N ILE A 651 7.35 -3.97 -18.78
CA ILE A 651 8.14 -3.33 -19.82
C ILE A 651 8.55 -4.37 -20.87
N ASN A 652 8.09 -4.19 -22.10
CA ASN A 652 8.27 -5.16 -23.19
C ASN A 652 9.57 -4.93 -23.98
N THR A 653 10.00 -3.68 -24.13
CA THR A 653 11.24 -3.33 -24.84
C THR A 653 12.27 -2.71 -23.90
N ARG A 654 13.55 -2.70 -24.30
CA ARG A 654 14.62 -2.19 -23.43
C ARG A 654 14.58 -0.66 -23.37
N ALA A 655 14.00 -0.10 -22.32
CA ALA A 655 14.04 1.33 -22.01
C ALA A 655 15.45 1.78 -21.56
N ARG A 656 16.37 1.92 -22.52
CA ARG A 656 17.79 2.20 -22.24
C ARG A 656 18.03 3.66 -21.89
N MET A 657 18.83 3.87 -20.85
CA MET A 657 19.35 5.19 -20.47
C MET A 657 20.79 5.31 -20.93
N ASN A 658 21.02 5.94 -22.09
CA ASN A 658 22.37 6.20 -22.55
C ASN A 658 23.07 7.26 -21.66
N PRO A 659 24.41 7.39 -21.67
CA PRO A 659 25.10 8.34 -20.79
C PRO A 659 24.70 9.81 -21.00
N ALA A 660 24.42 10.24 -22.23
CA ALA A 660 24.04 11.63 -22.53
C ALA A 660 22.66 11.97 -21.96
N PHE A 661 21.69 11.08 -22.12
CA PHE A 661 20.35 11.18 -21.54
C PHE A 661 20.40 11.01 -20.00
N GLY A 662 21.27 10.14 -19.50
CA GLY A 662 21.55 10.00 -18.08
C GLY A 662 22.03 11.30 -17.43
N ALA A 663 22.87 12.09 -18.12
CA ALA A 663 23.29 13.41 -17.62
C ALA A 663 22.10 14.40 -17.50
N ALA A 664 21.07 14.28 -18.33
CA ALA A 664 19.85 15.08 -18.22
C ALA A 664 18.93 14.63 -17.07
N LEU A 665 19.02 13.37 -16.63
CA LEU A 665 18.23 12.84 -15.51
C LEU A 665 18.83 13.16 -14.13
N THR A 666 20.12 13.49 -14.06
CA THR A 666 20.81 13.93 -12.84
C THR A 666 21.62 15.19 -13.13
N GLU A 667 21.07 16.35 -12.84
CA GLU A 667 21.74 17.64 -13.05
C GLU A 667 22.73 17.91 -11.91
N LEU A 668 23.96 18.31 -12.24
CA LEU A 668 25.01 18.64 -11.29
C LEU A 668 25.09 20.15 -11.07
N ALA A 669 25.37 20.58 -9.84
CA ALA A 669 25.52 21.99 -9.52
C ALA A 669 26.64 22.65 -10.36
N HIS A 670 26.24 23.55 -11.25
CA HIS A 670 27.11 24.46 -11.97
C HIS A 670 26.86 25.90 -11.52
N LEU A 671 27.93 26.68 -11.48
CA LEU A 671 27.82 28.11 -11.22
C LEU A 671 27.17 28.80 -12.43
N PRO A 672 26.27 29.78 -12.22
CA PRO A 672 25.66 30.52 -13.31
C PRO A 672 26.72 31.17 -14.24
N PRO A 673 26.47 31.24 -15.55
CA PRO A 673 27.37 31.91 -16.48
C PRO A 673 27.57 33.38 -16.07
N GLY A 674 28.83 33.84 -16.08
CA GLY A 674 29.20 35.19 -15.63
C GLY A 674 29.53 35.33 -14.13
N SER A 675 29.39 34.26 -13.35
CA SER A 675 29.83 34.24 -11.94
C SER A 675 31.35 34.43 -11.80
N ARG A 676 31.78 35.30 -10.88
CA ARG A 676 33.19 35.49 -10.53
C ARG A 676 33.51 34.70 -9.26
N ARG A 677 34.51 33.82 -9.32
CA ARG A 677 35.01 33.12 -8.13
C ARG A 677 35.98 34.04 -7.39
N MET A 678 35.70 34.31 -6.11
CA MET A 678 36.70 34.92 -5.23
C MET A 678 37.67 33.82 -4.79
N PHE A 679 38.93 33.90 -5.22
CA PHE A 679 39.96 32.88 -4.97
C PHE A 679 40.57 32.92 -3.55
N ALA A 680 40.19 33.90 -2.74
CA ALA A 680 40.63 34.00 -1.35
C ALA A 680 39.70 33.18 -0.46
N ASP A 681 39.95 31.89 -0.33
CA ASP A 681 39.35 31.06 0.73
C ASP A 681 40.12 31.32 2.04
N PRO A 682 39.51 32.00 3.04
CA PRO A 682 40.17 32.32 4.31
C PRO A 682 40.46 31.09 5.18
N TYR A 683 39.88 29.93 4.86
CA TYR A 683 40.06 28.66 5.58
C TYR A 683 40.80 27.59 4.76
N ALA A 684 41.25 27.91 3.54
CA ALA A 684 42.08 27.02 2.75
C ALA A 684 43.39 26.72 3.50
N ARG A 685 43.49 25.52 4.09
CA ARG A 685 44.79 24.98 4.51
C ARG A 685 45.68 24.98 3.27
N ARG A 686 46.83 25.65 3.36
CA ARG A 686 47.87 25.62 2.31
C ARG A 686 48.14 24.16 1.97
N SER A 687 47.66 23.73 0.81
CA SER A 687 47.69 22.32 0.43
C SER A 687 49.13 21.80 0.55
N PRO A 688 49.36 20.60 1.13
CA PRO A 688 50.69 20.03 1.23
C PRO A 688 51.22 19.58 -0.14
N TRP A 689 50.51 19.86 -1.24
CA TRP A 689 50.94 19.52 -2.60
C TRP A 689 52.35 19.99 -2.91
N TRP A 690 52.80 21.13 -2.37
CA TRP A 690 54.19 21.57 -2.54
C TRP A 690 55.17 20.69 -1.76
N ARG A 691 54.78 20.17 -0.59
CA ARG A 691 55.55 19.20 0.19
C ARG A 691 55.59 17.84 -0.50
N VAL A 692 54.44 17.38 -1.00
CA VAL A 692 54.31 16.12 -1.76
C VAL A 692 55.06 16.23 -3.10
N ALA A 693 54.94 17.35 -3.81
CA ALA A 693 55.68 17.63 -5.02
C ALA A 693 57.19 17.73 -4.74
N SER A 694 57.61 18.40 -3.67
CA SER A 694 59.03 18.43 -3.29
C SER A 694 59.55 17.05 -2.90
N LEU A 695 58.72 16.20 -2.29
CA LEU A 695 59.10 14.83 -1.92
C LEU A 695 59.15 13.91 -3.15
N LEU A 696 58.24 14.07 -4.11
CA LEU A 696 58.27 13.39 -5.41
C LEU A 696 59.46 13.86 -6.26
N ILE A 697 59.79 15.15 -6.24
CA ILE A 697 60.97 15.71 -6.91
C ILE A 697 62.25 15.20 -6.24
N ALA A 698 62.32 15.19 -4.90
CA ALA A 698 63.45 14.64 -4.17
C ALA A 698 63.62 13.13 -4.47
N LEU A 699 62.53 12.38 -4.51
CA LEU A 699 62.55 10.97 -4.90
C LEU A 699 63.01 10.79 -6.35
N ALA A 700 62.54 11.63 -7.29
CA ALA A 700 62.98 11.63 -8.68
C ALA A 700 64.47 11.98 -8.82
N VAL A 701 64.98 12.91 -8.00
CA VAL A 701 66.40 13.28 -7.95
C VAL A 701 67.24 12.15 -7.39
N VAL A 702 66.79 11.47 -6.34
CA VAL A 702 67.48 10.28 -5.80
C VAL A 702 67.49 9.15 -6.82
N ILE A 703 66.37 8.93 -7.53
CA ILE A 703 66.29 7.96 -8.63
C ILE A 703 67.25 8.33 -9.76
N ALA A 704 67.31 9.61 -10.15
CA ALA A 704 68.23 10.11 -11.17
C ALA A 704 69.71 10.01 -10.74
N ALA A 705 70.01 10.25 -9.47
CA ALA A 705 71.35 10.11 -8.90
C ALA A 705 71.81 8.64 -8.89
N VAL A 706 70.93 7.71 -8.50
CA VAL A 706 71.18 6.26 -8.56
C VAL A 706 71.31 5.77 -10.01
N TRP A 707 70.55 6.37 -10.94
CA TRP A 707 70.67 6.10 -12.37
C TRP A 707 72.01 6.56 -12.95
N CYS A 708 72.49 7.75 -12.59
CA CYS A 708 73.81 8.26 -13.01
C CYS A 708 74.99 7.49 -12.40
N THR A 709 74.88 6.97 -11.17
CA THR A 709 75.96 6.20 -10.55
C THR A 709 76.08 4.79 -11.13
N ARG A 710 74.97 4.14 -11.49
CA ARG A 710 74.99 2.86 -12.24
C ARG A 710 75.58 3.01 -13.65
N HIS A 711 75.24 4.08 -14.37
CA HIS A 711 75.76 4.33 -15.71
C HIS A 711 77.29 4.58 -15.76
N LYS A 712 77.90 4.95 -14.63
CA LYS A 712 79.37 5.04 -14.50
C LYS A 712 80.05 3.68 -14.31
N GLN A 713 79.34 2.63 -13.90
CA GLN A 713 79.91 1.29 -13.66
C GLN A 713 79.89 0.39 -14.91
N ASP A 714 79.04 0.68 -15.92
CA ASP A 714 78.88 -0.14 -17.13
C ASP A 714 79.71 0.33 -18.35
N LYS A 715 80.78 1.13 -18.18
CA LYS A 715 81.71 1.43 -19.29
C LYS A 715 82.76 0.30 -19.41
N PRO A 716 82.85 -0.45 -20.52
CA PRO A 716 83.92 -1.40 -20.74
C PRO A 716 85.26 -0.68 -20.92
N ALA A 717 86.31 -1.18 -20.27
CA ALA A 717 87.68 -0.68 -20.41
C ALA A 717 88.19 -0.92 -21.84
N VAL A 718 88.59 0.16 -22.52
CA VAL A 718 89.22 0.14 -23.84
C VAL A 718 90.70 -0.25 -23.68
N GLN A 719 91.13 -1.36 -24.27
CA GLN A 719 92.55 -1.67 -24.45
C GLN A 719 93.15 -0.83 -25.58
N PRO A 720 94.39 -0.31 -25.45
CA PRO A 720 95.05 0.45 -26.51
C PRO A 720 95.64 -0.49 -27.58
N VAL A 721 95.38 -0.15 -28.85
CA VAL A 721 95.98 -0.76 -30.05
C VAL A 721 97.37 -0.17 -30.28
N ALA A 722 98.38 -1.02 -30.46
CA ALA A 722 99.70 -0.65 -30.95
C ALA A 722 99.80 -0.91 -32.47
N ALA A 723 100.16 0.14 -33.23
CA ALA A 723 100.76 0.06 -34.56
C ALA A 723 102.23 0.49 -34.39
N SER A 724 103.26 0.06 -35.12
CA SER A 724 103.47 -0.33 -36.53
C SER A 724 104.87 -0.98 -36.61
N GLU A 725 105.23 -1.81 -37.61
CA GLU A 725 105.97 -1.43 -38.84
C GLU A 725 106.18 -2.72 -39.68
N SER A 726 105.78 -2.78 -40.96
CA SER A 726 106.56 -2.46 -42.18
C SER A 726 107.72 -3.41 -42.51
N SER A 727 107.57 -4.24 -43.55
CA SER A 727 108.47 -4.26 -44.72
C SER A 727 107.95 -5.21 -45.82
N ALA A 728 108.04 -4.74 -47.07
CA ALA A 728 107.49 -5.28 -48.31
C ALA A 728 108.38 -6.39 -48.97
N PRO A 729 108.36 -6.63 -50.30
CA PRO A 729 107.52 -7.64 -50.95
C PRO A 729 108.32 -8.70 -51.74
N ALA A 730 107.70 -9.85 -52.01
CA ALA A 730 107.75 -10.62 -53.26
C ALA A 730 106.65 -11.69 -53.22
#